data_AF-A0A955Z115-F1
#
_entry.id   AF-A0A955Z115-F1
#
_cell.length_a   1.000
_cell.length_b   1.000
_cell.length_c   1.000
_cell.angle_alpha   90.00
_cell.angle_beta   90.00
_cell.angle_gamma   90.00
#
_symmetry.space_group_name_H-M   'P 1'
#
loop_
_entity.id
_entity.type
_entity.pdbx_description
1 polymer ?
#
loop_
_entity_poly.entity_id
_entity_poly.type
_entity_poly.pdbx_seq_one_letter_code
_entity_poly.pdbx_strand_id
1 'polypeptide(L)'
;MAPIHRPLVRLAVALGIVALLPGCPVDPGADEDGGADAGTTDDAAPPGPDATPPATDSGPAPPGCGRGTSPCPVGGPCEGAQDCQSGSCQGGVCAAVNPKDGVKNGDETDVDCGGLAAPACDDGKTCKIAGDCVSGVCTAGVCQAPSPTDGVKNGDETGKDCGGTKAPKCPTGEGCLADTDCASAKCDPATKKCSAPTYTDGIKNGDETGKDCGGPNAPNRCPTGEGCVDNTDCDNVLCDGATKKCNAPAPDDGLKNGTETDVDCGGVGNPKCAEGKTCALAADCASDGCAYDNKCAPAPSCAVHYGGDTCGKREIGQAGATHESCCASLPLADNSVRVDKYEITAGRMREFIRRTGGNVRAWVDANRAITQQIPDTMLPYLPQGNSAPTRNIIQCDEKGQNCGAANVNFGVYGHLGNMVFMPDRPCNNCGQGCFVNVNTDAFGHPTYWWPAATQQAQWGASARDFDQNTLDVKSLNCVTQVLLAAFCAWDGGRLPTQAELGGANNNPNSAWGAAKYPWGAAPEFNQAWDPADPAVASYTNAPANTFVGMINTNNASVVVDAPDRNPTNWNPFGWSVPEVRYAFPQRPFNTWARADQAFAVAAPGRMTRDRNATGAGALDGWFDVAGNLMEVTGDYIAAVDDANHNSFPRVRWVGGSFEGHGINNRGGYNLSVLTKYGKQGGRCARPMP
;
A
#
# COMPACT_ATOMS: atom_id res chain seq x y z
N MET A 1 5.57 -23.22 -26.90
CA MET A 1 6.90 -22.73 -27.32
C MET A 1 7.26 -21.53 -26.45
N ALA A 2 8.45 -21.53 -25.86
CA ALA A 2 9.16 -20.33 -25.41
C ALA A 2 10.25 -19.99 -26.48
N PRO A 3 11.07 -18.93 -26.37
CA PRO A 3 11.24 -17.97 -25.27
C PRO A 3 11.33 -16.49 -25.72
N ILE A 4 11.68 -15.58 -24.80
CA ILE A 4 12.86 -14.68 -24.89
C ILE A 4 12.99 -13.88 -23.58
N HIS A 5 14.21 -13.80 -23.02
CA HIS A 5 14.60 -12.88 -21.92
C HIS A 5 15.43 -11.70 -22.47
N ARG A 6 15.41 -10.55 -21.78
CA ARG A 6 16.60 -9.70 -21.51
C ARG A 6 16.34 -8.68 -20.37
N PRO A 7 17.38 -8.09 -19.72
CA PRO A 7 17.28 -7.67 -18.32
C PRO A 7 17.54 -6.17 -18.01
N LEU A 8 17.32 -5.83 -16.74
CA LEU A 8 18.02 -4.85 -15.88
C LEU A 8 18.79 -3.68 -16.52
N VAL A 9 18.40 -2.46 -16.14
CA VAL A 9 19.30 -1.31 -15.96
C VAL A 9 18.94 -0.61 -14.63
N ARG A 10 19.92 -0.39 -13.74
CA ARG A 10 19.81 0.56 -12.63
C ARG A 10 20.51 1.85 -13.04
N LEU A 11 19.88 3.00 -12.80
CA LEU A 11 20.47 4.32 -13.03
C LEU A 11 21.11 4.84 -11.74
N ALA A 12 22.37 5.26 -11.82
CA ALA A 12 23.06 5.99 -10.76
C ALA A 12 23.47 7.37 -11.28
N VAL A 13 23.31 8.41 -10.47
CA VAL A 13 23.63 9.80 -10.82
C VAL A 13 24.83 10.26 -9.99
N ALA A 14 25.81 10.92 -10.63
CA ALA A 14 27.03 11.37 -9.98
C ALA A 14 27.52 12.72 -10.51
N LEU A 15 27.79 13.64 -9.58
CA LEU A 15 28.69 14.80 -9.64
C LEU A 15 29.30 14.92 -8.22
N GLY A 16 30.55 15.36 -7.97
CA GLY A 16 31.51 16.09 -8.81
C GLY A 16 31.50 17.59 -8.46
N ILE A 17 32.63 18.31 -8.30
CA ILE A 17 34.08 18.01 -8.42
C ILE A 17 34.87 18.96 -7.48
N VAL A 18 36.18 18.68 -7.30
CA VAL A 18 37.34 19.57 -6.98
C VAL A 18 37.92 19.33 -5.56
N ALA A 19 39.08 18.72 -5.29
CA ALA A 19 40.35 18.41 -6.00
C ALA A 19 41.49 19.45 -5.88
N LEU A 20 42.62 19.05 -5.28
CA LEU A 20 44.00 19.50 -5.57
C LEU A 20 45.06 18.59 -4.90
N LEU A 21 46.30 18.64 -5.39
CA LEU A 21 47.47 17.76 -5.14
C LEU A 21 48.75 18.59 -5.43
N PRO A 22 50.00 18.05 -5.33
CA PRO A 22 50.64 17.16 -4.35
C PRO A 22 52.00 17.72 -3.83
N GLY A 23 52.76 16.98 -3.00
CA GLY A 23 54.17 17.32 -2.69
C GLY A 23 54.93 16.35 -1.78
N CYS A 24 56.15 15.97 -2.17
CA CYS A 24 57.14 15.10 -1.49
C CYS A 24 58.56 15.60 -1.92
N PRO A 25 59.72 15.10 -1.42
CA PRO A 25 60.05 14.31 -0.21
C PRO A 25 61.37 14.80 0.52
N VAL A 26 61.99 13.90 1.32
CA VAL A 26 63.42 13.75 1.77
C VAL A 26 64.07 14.47 3.00
N ASP A 27 64.91 13.66 3.65
CA ASP A 27 66.07 13.80 4.58
C ASP A 27 67.19 14.82 4.21
N PRO A 28 68.30 14.98 4.97
CA PRO A 28 68.60 14.70 6.41
C PRO A 28 69.47 15.78 7.13
N GLY A 29 69.70 15.62 8.46
CA GLY A 29 71.06 15.70 9.05
C GLY A 29 71.58 16.95 9.81
N ALA A 30 72.47 16.66 10.78
CA ALA A 30 73.66 17.41 11.25
C ALA A 30 73.56 18.69 12.14
N ASP A 31 74.08 18.53 13.38
CA ASP A 31 75.27 19.21 13.95
C ASP A 31 75.26 20.58 14.71
N GLU A 32 75.74 20.48 15.97
CA GLU A 32 76.71 21.33 16.72
C GLU A 32 76.31 22.63 17.50
N ASP A 33 77.15 22.87 18.54
CA ASP A 33 77.39 24.06 19.41
C ASP A 33 76.32 24.60 20.40
N GLY A 34 76.68 24.98 21.65
CA GLY A 34 77.96 24.77 22.37
C GLY A 34 78.20 25.65 23.63
N GLY A 35 78.77 25.05 24.70
CA GLY A 35 79.47 25.71 25.84
C GLY A 35 78.64 26.54 26.85
N ALA A 36 79.11 26.89 28.06
CA ALA A 36 80.26 26.48 28.92
C ALA A 36 79.91 26.84 30.40
N ASP A 37 80.58 26.44 31.49
CA ASP A 37 82.02 26.63 31.84
C ASP A 37 82.48 25.73 33.05
N ALA A 38 83.78 25.80 33.39
CA ALA A 38 84.62 25.03 34.34
C ALA A 38 84.09 24.71 35.77
N GLY A 39 84.67 23.82 36.60
CA GLY A 39 85.93 23.02 36.61
C GLY A 39 86.37 22.80 38.09
N THR A 40 87.39 22.04 38.55
CA THR A 40 88.43 21.09 38.05
C THR A 40 88.61 19.99 39.18
N THR A 41 89.59 19.10 39.38
CA THR A 41 91.02 18.84 39.04
C THR A 41 91.27 17.31 38.98
N ASP A 42 92.01 16.74 38.02
CA ASP A 42 93.48 16.45 37.98
C ASP A 42 93.97 15.33 38.97
N ASP A 43 94.85 14.35 38.64
CA ASP A 43 95.27 13.72 37.37
C ASP A 43 96.13 12.43 37.64
N ALA A 44 96.50 11.69 36.57
CA ALA A 44 97.70 10.82 36.38
C ALA A 44 97.80 9.36 36.93
N ALA A 45 98.61 8.56 36.21
CA ALA A 45 99.14 7.19 36.46
C ALA A 45 100.36 6.95 35.49
N PRO A 46 101.13 5.83 35.47
CA PRO A 46 101.39 4.71 36.42
C PRO A 46 102.87 4.85 36.95
N PRO A 47 103.85 3.88 37.01
CA PRO A 47 103.92 2.40 37.00
C PRO A 47 104.83 1.78 38.12
N GLY A 48 105.35 0.54 37.93
CA GLY A 48 106.44 -0.09 38.73
C GLY A 48 107.84 0.03 38.06
N PRO A 49 108.89 -0.80 38.38
CA PRO A 49 108.90 -2.06 39.18
C PRO A 49 110.13 -2.29 40.14
N ASP A 50 110.26 -3.53 40.66
CA ASP A 50 111.51 -4.33 40.90
C ASP A 50 112.24 -4.37 42.28
N ALA A 51 113.05 -5.44 42.45
CA ALA A 51 114.10 -5.77 43.46
C ALA A 51 113.73 -6.35 44.87
N THR A 52 114.73 -6.99 45.51
CA THR A 52 114.63 -7.98 46.64
C THR A 52 115.83 -7.85 47.64
N PRO A 53 116.13 -8.80 48.57
CA PRO A 53 115.42 -9.35 49.76
C PRO A 53 116.18 -9.00 51.10
N PRO A 54 115.88 -9.56 52.32
CA PRO A 54 116.38 -10.90 52.75
C PRO A 54 115.61 -11.70 53.87
N ALA A 55 115.81 -13.03 53.87
CA ALA A 55 115.95 -14.01 54.99
C ALA A 55 114.89 -14.24 56.14
N THR A 56 114.44 -15.51 56.24
CA THR A 56 114.13 -16.38 57.45
C THR A 56 113.15 -15.87 58.54
N ASP A 57 112.11 -16.61 58.98
CA ASP A 57 112.13 -18.00 59.54
C ASP A 57 110.76 -18.74 59.36
N SER A 58 110.42 -19.72 60.22
CA SER A 58 109.62 -20.91 59.87
C SER A 58 108.24 -21.05 60.56
N GLY A 59 107.21 -21.47 59.81
CA GLY A 59 105.95 -22.02 60.36
C GLY A 59 104.75 -21.92 59.41
N PRO A 60 103.92 -22.97 59.24
CA PRO A 60 102.73 -22.91 58.38
C PRO A 60 101.54 -22.22 59.06
N ALA A 61 100.91 -21.27 58.36
CA ALA A 61 99.65 -20.65 58.76
C ALA A 61 98.45 -21.55 58.39
N PRO A 62 97.30 -21.46 59.11
CA PRO A 62 96.09 -22.20 58.77
C PRO A 62 95.44 -21.73 57.45
N PRO A 63 94.55 -22.54 56.84
CA PRO A 63 93.78 -22.12 55.66
C PRO A 63 92.95 -20.85 55.93
N GLY A 64 92.89 -19.95 54.96
CA GLY A 64 92.19 -18.65 55.09
C GLY A 64 90.66 -18.71 55.01
N CYS A 65 90.07 -19.90 54.88
CA CYS A 65 88.63 -20.13 54.83
C CYS A 65 88.29 -21.57 55.29
N GLY A 66 87.02 -21.83 55.59
CA GLY A 66 86.51 -23.12 56.03
C GLY A 66 85.97 -23.10 57.47
N ARG A 67 85.74 -24.28 58.06
CA ARG A 67 84.97 -24.47 59.31
C ARG A 67 85.40 -23.54 60.45
N GLY A 68 84.48 -22.71 60.93
CA GLY A 68 84.73 -21.76 62.02
C GLY A 68 85.45 -20.46 61.61
N THR A 69 85.70 -20.27 60.32
CA THR A 69 86.23 -19.03 59.72
C THR A 69 85.26 -18.50 58.66
N SER A 70 85.72 -17.67 57.71
CA SER A 70 84.88 -17.27 56.57
C SER A 70 84.63 -18.48 55.65
N PRO A 71 83.42 -18.69 55.11
CA PRO A 71 83.18 -19.76 54.14
C PRO A 71 84.05 -19.60 52.88
N CYS A 72 84.52 -20.72 52.34
CA CYS A 72 85.38 -20.75 51.17
C CYS A 72 84.65 -20.41 49.87
N PRO A 73 85.30 -19.73 48.91
CA PRO A 73 84.80 -19.61 47.55
C PRO A 73 84.83 -20.97 46.83
N VAL A 74 84.17 -21.04 45.66
CA VAL A 74 84.17 -22.22 44.78
C VAL A 74 85.61 -22.68 44.49
N GLY A 75 85.87 -23.99 44.65
CA GLY A 75 87.20 -24.58 44.54
C GLY A 75 88.03 -24.61 45.83
N GLY A 76 87.58 -23.98 46.92
CA GLY A 76 88.21 -24.09 48.25
C GLY A 76 87.90 -25.43 48.96
N PRO A 77 88.70 -25.84 49.96
CA PRO A 77 88.51 -27.09 50.69
C PRO A 77 87.34 -27.01 51.68
N CYS A 78 86.64 -28.12 51.90
CA CYS A 78 85.52 -28.21 52.83
C CYS A 78 85.36 -29.61 53.44
N GLU A 79 84.74 -29.68 54.62
CA GLU A 79 84.30 -30.93 55.25
C GLU A 79 82.75 -31.04 55.29
N GLY A 80 82.03 -29.94 55.07
CA GLY A 80 80.57 -29.93 54.93
C GLY A 80 80.04 -28.62 54.33
N ALA A 81 78.73 -28.61 54.03
CA ALA A 81 78.00 -27.50 53.39
C ALA A 81 78.32 -26.09 53.97
N GLN A 82 78.40 -25.99 55.30
CA GLN A 82 78.61 -24.73 56.03
C GLN A 82 80.00 -24.11 55.80
N ASP A 83 80.95 -24.88 55.28
CA ASP A 83 82.32 -24.43 55.03
C ASP A 83 82.44 -23.67 53.69
N CYS A 84 81.38 -23.60 52.88
CA CYS A 84 81.37 -23.08 51.51
C CYS A 84 80.41 -21.89 51.32
N GLN A 85 80.81 -20.87 50.56
CA GLN A 85 79.95 -19.74 50.16
C GLN A 85 78.76 -20.17 49.29
N SER A 86 78.93 -21.25 48.53
CA SER A 86 77.87 -21.89 47.74
C SER A 86 76.97 -22.82 48.55
N GLY A 87 77.26 -23.08 49.83
CA GLY A 87 76.53 -24.09 50.63
C GLY A 87 76.71 -25.55 50.17
N SER A 88 77.44 -25.81 49.08
CA SER A 88 77.57 -27.13 48.47
C SER A 88 79.03 -27.62 48.54
N CYS A 89 79.25 -28.70 49.30
CA CYS A 89 80.56 -29.33 49.49
C CYS A 89 80.56 -30.72 48.87
N GLN A 90 81.30 -30.90 47.77
CA GLN A 90 81.32 -32.16 47.00
C GLN A 90 82.76 -32.65 46.83
N GLY A 91 83.02 -33.92 47.19
CA GLY A 91 84.36 -34.51 47.11
C GLY A 91 85.42 -33.84 48.02
N GLY A 92 85.01 -33.09 49.04
CA GLY A 92 85.90 -32.29 49.90
C GLY A 92 86.26 -30.91 49.35
N VAL A 93 85.58 -30.46 48.29
CA VAL A 93 85.80 -29.16 47.65
C VAL A 93 84.46 -28.42 47.49
N CYS A 94 84.47 -27.10 47.66
CA CYS A 94 83.28 -26.27 47.46
C CYS A 94 82.88 -26.25 45.98
N ALA A 95 81.72 -26.83 45.69
CA ALA A 95 81.15 -26.84 44.35
C ALA A 95 80.60 -25.45 43.97
N ALA A 96 80.41 -25.21 42.67
CA ALA A 96 79.60 -24.09 42.21
C ALA A 96 78.11 -24.35 42.52
N VAL A 97 77.34 -23.29 42.71
CA VAL A 97 75.87 -23.35 42.76
C VAL A 97 75.37 -24.06 41.50
N ASN A 98 74.58 -25.12 41.68
CA ASN A 98 74.10 -25.99 40.60
C ASN A 98 72.65 -26.39 40.89
N PRO A 99 71.67 -25.99 40.06
CA PRO A 99 70.22 -26.25 40.25
C PRO A 99 69.71 -27.70 40.31
N LYS A 100 70.58 -28.68 40.56
CA LYS A 100 70.33 -30.13 40.56
C LYS A 100 71.32 -30.87 41.48
N ASP A 101 71.72 -30.24 42.59
CA ASP A 101 72.71 -30.78 43.53
C ASP A 101 72.12 -31.35 44.83
N GLY A 102 70.81 -31.19 45.04
CA GLY A 102 70.07 -31.72 46.18
C GLY A 102 70.10 -30.83 47.42
N VAL A 103 70.66 -29.61 47.34
CA VAL A 103 70.80 -28.67 48.45
C VAL A 103 70.26 -27.31 48.06
N LYS A 104 69.20 -26.82 48.72
CA LYS A 104 68.69 -25.46 48.51
C LYS A 104 69.79 -24.41 48.73
N ASN A 105 70.35 -23.85 47.66
CA ASN A 105 71.50 -22.95 47.72
C ASN A 105 71.47 -21.84 46.65
N GLY A 106 72.46 -20.95 46.64
CA GLY A 106 72.45 -19.78 45.76
C GLY A 106 71.24 -18.86 45.99
N ASP A 107 70.49 -18.57 44.93
CA ASP A 107 69.27 -17.74 44.94
C ASP A 107 67.96 -18.54 45.06
N GLU A 108 68.02 -19.88 45.11
CA GLU A 108 66.88 -20.81 45.09
C GLU A 108 65.82 -20.55 46.17
N THR A 109 64.59 -21.02 45.91
CA THR A 109 63.45 -20.84 46.81
C THR A 109 62.93 -22.13 47.42
N ASP A 110 63.12 -23.28 46.79
CA ASP A 110 63.11 -24.61 47.41
C ASP A 110 64.35 -25.39 46.95
N VAL A 111 64.52 -26.65 47.34
CA VAL A 111 65.64 -27.49 46.90
C VAL A 111 65.57 -27.71 45.38
N ASP A 112 66.66 -27.38 44.67
CA ASP A 112 66.83 -27.52 43.21
C ASP A 112 65.84 -26.68 42.35
N CYS A 113 65.16 -25.67 42.91
CA CYS A 113 64.19 -24.87 42.17
C CYS A 113 63.92 -23.43 42.70
N GLY A 114 63.45 -22.58 41.79
CA GLY A 114 63.13 -21.16 42.01
C GLY A 114 64.35 -20.23 41.96
N GLY A 115 64.13 -18.92 41.98
CA GLY A 115 65.16 -17.93 41.66
C GLY A 115 65.37 -17.78 40.14
N LEU A 116 66.52 -17.24 39.75
CA LEU A 116 66.88 -16.96 38.35
C LEU A 116 67.72 -18.06 37.70
N ALA A 117 68.47 -18.82 38.51
CA ALA A 117 69.38 -19.86 38.01
C ALA A 117 68.71 -21.24 37.83
N ALA A 118 67.71 -21.56 38.64
CA ALA A 118 67.10 -22.89 38.73
C ALA A 118 65.76 -22.97 37.95
N PRO A 119 65.27 -24.19 37.61
CA PRO A 119 63.92 -24.33 37.06
C PRO A 119 62.87 -23.85 38.08
N ALA A 120 61.71 -23.43 37.59
CA ALA A 120 60.58 -23.11 38.47
C ALA A 120 60.10 -24.36 39.23
N CYS A 121 59.64 -24.17 40.46
CA CYS A 121 59.19 -25.21 41.37
C CYS A 121 57.76 -25.71 41.06
N ASP A 122 57.55 -27.01 41.26
CA ASP A 122 56.22 -27.65 41.25
C ASP A 122 55.30 -27.17 42.39
N ASP A 123 54.01 -27.49 42.28
CA ASP A 123 52.98 -27.16 43.28
C ASP A 123 53.34 -27.67 44.69
N GLY A 124 53.07 -26.87 45.72
CA GLY A 124 53.36 -27.18 47.13
C GLY A 124 54.80 -26.91 47.57
N LYS A 125 55.69 -26.48 46.67
CA LYS A 125 57.07 -26.06 46.97
C LYS A 125 57.16 -24.61 47.47
N THR A 126 58.29 -24.26 48.05
CA THR A 126 58.58 -22.95 48.66
C THR A 126 59.00 -21.91 47.62
N CYS A 127 58.47 -20.68 47.71
CA CYS A 127 58.70 -19.59 46.77
C CYS A 127 58.85 -18.22 47.46
N LYS A 128 59.38 -17.22 46.72
CA LYS A 128 59.50 -15.80 47.12
C LYS A 128 58.67 -14.89 46.19
N ILE A 129 58.60 -15.21 44.90
CA ILE A 129 57.94 -14.46 43.83
C ILE A 129 57.20 -15.40 42.87
N ALA A 130 56.30 -14.84 42.05
CA ALA A 130 55.53 -15.56 41.03
C ALA A 130 56.39 -16.43 40.09
N GLY A 131 57.53 -15.90 39.65
CA GLY A 131 58.44 -16.59 38.72
C GLY A 131 59.14 -17.84 39.27
N ASP A 132 59.08 -18.06 40.58
CA ASP A 132 59.66 -19.26 41.21
C ASP A 132 58.80 -20.51 41.00
N CYS A 133 57.57 -20.39 40.49
CA CYS A 133 56.57 -21.47 40.44
C CYS A 133 56.17 -21.82 39.00
N VAL A 134 56.02 -23.10 38.68
CA VAL A 134 55.59 -23.58 37.35
C VAL A 134 54.20 -23.03 36.96
N SER A 135 53.32 -22.83 37.95
CA SER A 135 52.01 -22.20 37.78
C SER A 135 52.04 -20.67 37.65
N GLY A 136 53.17 -20.02 37.96
CA GLY A 136 53.27 -18.57 38.14
C GLY A 136 52.67 -18.03 39.45
N VAL A 137 52.14 -18.89 40.35
CA VAL A 137 51.39 -18.46 41.55
C VAL A 137 52.16 -18.77 42.83
N CYS A 138 52.79 -17.77 43.41
CA CYS A 138 53.40 -17.84 44.74
C CYS A 138 52.50 -17.17 45.80
N THR A 139 51.82 -17.97 46.62
CA THR A 139 50.89 -17.47 47.66
C THR A 139 51.35 -17.94 49.03
N ALA A 140 51.44 -17.03 49.99
CA ALA A 140 51.94 -17.29 51.35
C ALA A 140 53.34 -17.98 51.41
N GLY A 141 54.17 -17.78 50.37
CA GLY A 141 55.49 -18.42 50.25
C GLY A 141 55.46 -19.86 49.73
N VAL A 142 54.33 -20.32 49.18
CA VAL A 142 54.16 -21.66 48.60
C VAL A 142 53.57 -21.58 47.19
N CYS A 143 54.11 -22.36 46.25
CA CYS A 143 53.59 -22.50 44.89
C CYS A 143 52.21 -23.15 44.90
N GLN A 144 51.22 -22.51 44.27
CA GLN A 144 49.85 -23.02 44.20
C GLN A 144 49.60 -23.71 42.86
N ALA A 145 48.73 -24.71 42.86
CA ALA A 145 48.28 -25.36 41.64
C ALA A 145 47.46 -24.40 40.74
N PRO A 146 47.56 -24.51 39.41
CA PRO A 146 46.76 -23.75 38.44
C PRO A 146 45.26 -23.70 38.77
N SER A 147 44.70 -22.48 38.85
CA SER A 147 43.32 -22.25 39.26
C SER A 147 42.67 -21.14 38.41
N PRO A 148 41.42 -21.32 37.91
CA PRO A 148 40.79 -20.43 36.92
C PRO A 148 40.27 -19.08 37.48
N THR A 149 40.94 -18.58 38.51
CA THR A 149 40.69 -17.32 39.24
C THR A 149 41.95 -16.83 39.99
N ASP A 150 43.13 -17.37 39.70
CA ASP A 150 44.37 -17.06 40.44
C ASP A 150 45.11 -15.80 39.96
N GLY A 151 44.69 -15.22 38.83
CA GLY A 151 45.21 -13.97 38.31
C GLY A 151 46.42 -14.12 37.36
N VAL A 152 46.77 -15.33 36.91
CA VAL A 152 47.74 -15.54 35.82
C VAL A 152 47.21 -16.53 34.78
N LYS A 153 47.67 -16.41 33.53
CA LYS A 153 47.36 -17.42 32.52
C LYS A 153 48.25 -18.66 32.74
N ASN A 154 47.67 -19.76 33.20
CA ASN A 154 48.38 -21.01 33.44
C ASN A 154 47.53 -22.25 33.03
N GLY A 155 47.95 -23.46 33.42
CA GLY A 155 47.18 -24.68 33.20
C GLY A 155 46.80 -24.96 31.74
N ASP A 156 45.51 -25.19 31.49
CA ASP A 156 44.92 -25.38 30.14
C ASP A 156 44.21 -24.13 29.60
N GLU A 157 44.44 -22.95 30.19
CA GLU A 157 43.77 -21.70 29.81
C GLU A 157 44.20 -21.14 28.45
N THR A 158 43.27 -20.45 27.79
CA THR A 158 43.51 -19.87 26.46
C THR A 158 43.46 -18.34 26.43
N GLY A 159 42.70 -17.70 27.32
CA GLY A 159 42.94 -16.32 27.79
C GLY A 159 43.60 -16.34 29.16
N LYS A 160 43.43 -15.27 29.96
CA LYS A 160 43.82 -15.25 31.38
C LYS A 160 42.58 -15.50 32.25
N ASP A 161 42.68 -16.38 33.25
CA ASP A 161 41.56 -16.81 34.11
C ASP A 161 40.38 -17.39 33.30
N CYS A 162 40.63 -17.86 32.06
CA CYS A 162 39.56 -18.24 31.11
C CYS A 162 39.99 -19.19 29.95
N GLY A 163 39.00 -19.92 29.42
CA GLY A 163 39.13 -20.82 28.27
C GLY A 163 39.61 -22.23 28.63
N GLY A 164 39.79 -23.09 27.62
CA GLY A 164 40.16 -24.48 27.86
C GLY A 164 39.02 -25.32 28.43
N THR A 165 39.32 -26.27 29.31
CA THR A 165 38.36 -27.28 29.80
C THR A 165 37.82 -27.01 31.20
N LYS A 166 38.47 -26.16 32.00
CA LYS A 166 38.14 -25.93 33.42
C LYS A 166 37.75 -24.50 33.75
N ALA A 167 38.28 -23.51 33.03
CA ALA A 167 38.07 -22.11 33.32
C ALA A 167 36.75 -21.60 32.70
N PRO A 168 36.18 -20.47 33.18
CA PRO A 168 35.03 -19.87 32.51
C PRO A 168 35.37 -19.47 31.08
N LYS A 169 34.33 -19.33 30.24
CA LYS A 169 34.50 -18.89 28.84
C LYS A 169 35.08 -17.47 28.77
N CYS A 170 36.09 -17.29 27.93
CA CYS A 170 36.76 -16.00 27.71
C CYS A 170 35.81 -14.94 27.12
N PRO A 171 35.85 -13.70 27.62
CA PRO A 171 35.12 -12.58 27.02
C PRO A 171 35.75 -12.14 25.68
N THR A 172 35.03 -11.31 24.92
CA THR A 172 35.54 -10.74 23.67
C THR A 172 36.87 -10.00 23.88
N GLY A 173 37.84 -10.27 22.99
CA GLY A 173 39.19 -9.71 23.03
C GLY A 173 40.21 -10.53 23.83
N GLU A 174 39.77 -11.45 24.70
CA GLU A 174 40.67 -12.39 25.39
C GLU A 174 41.10 -13.55 24.49
N GLY A 175 42.19 -14.23 24.88
CA GLY A 175 42.81 -15.29 24.08
C GLY A 175 41.94 -16.54 23.90
N CYS A 176 42.13 -17.26 22.80
CA CYS A 176 41.43 -18.52 22.50
C CYS A 176 42.23 -19.43 21.56
N LEU A 177 41.94 -20.73 21.61
CA LEU A 177 42.40 -21.75 20.67
C LEU A 177 41.24 -22.41 19.91
N ALA A 178 40.04 -22.45 20.50
CA ALA A 178 38.83 -22.98 19.88
C ALA A 178 37.59 -22.12 20.21
N ASP A 179 36.55 -22.21 19.36
CA ASP A 179 35.27 -21.50 19.55
C ASP A 179 34.59 -21.81 20.90
N THR A 180 34.83 -23.01 21.44
CA THR A 180 34.34 -23.44 22.75
C THR A 180 34.87 -22.57 23.89
N ASP A 181 36.09 -22.03 23.77
CA ASP A 181 36.70 -21.17 24.78
C ASP A 181 35.93 -19.86 24.96
N CYS A 182 35.27 -19.38 23.90
CA CYS A 182 34.74 -18.02 23.84
C CYS A 182 33.29 -17.92 24.34
N ALA A 183 32.99 -16.85 25.08
CA ALA A 183 31.64 -16.50 25.51
C ALA A 183 30.73 -16.18 24.31
N SER A 184 31.29 -15.53 23.28
CA SER A 184 30.68 -15.29 21.96
C SER A 184 30.58 -16.53 21.06
N ALA A 185 31.08 -17.68 21.51
CA ALA A 185 31.20 -18.92 20.73
C ALA A 185 31.97 -18.77 19.40
N LYS A 186 32.89 -17.79 19.32
CA LYS A 186 33.70 -17.55 18.12
C LYS A 186 35.12 -17.10 18.44
N CYS A 187 36.10 -17.90 18.02
CA CYS A 187 37.52 -17.64 18.15
C CYS A 187 38.10 -17.22 16.79
N ASP A 188 38.73 -16.05 16.71
CA ASP A 188 39.38 -15.62 15.48
C ASP A 188 40.62 -16.51 15.21
N PRO A 189 40.68 -17.24 14.08
CA PRO A 189 41.73 -18.22 13.84
C PRO A 189 43.10 -17.58 13.58
N ALA A 190 43.15 -16.30 13.20
CA ALA A 190 44.37 -15.56 12.87
C ALA A 190 44.90 -14.74 14.07
N THR A 191 44.04 -14.06 14.82
CA THR A 191 44.44 -13.26 16.00
C THR A 191 44.44 -14.05 17.31
N LYS A 192 43.85 -15.26 17.33
CA LYS A 192 43.71 -16.12 18.52
C LYS A 192 43.04 -15.41 19.69
N LYS A 193 42.00 -14.65 19.37
CA LYS A 193 41.17 -13.90 20.33
C LYS A 193 39.68 -14.13 20.08
N CYS A 194 38.88 -14.09 21.13
CA CYS A 194 37.44 -14.20 21.04
C CYS A 194 36.84 -12.99 20.34
N SER A 195 36.10 -13.22 19.26
CA SER A 195 35.45 -12.15 18.49
C SER A 195 34.28 -11.54 19.26
N ALA A 196 33.85 -10.34 18.84
CA ALA A 196 32.53 -9.83 19.22
C ALA A 196 31.43 -10.63 18.49
N PRO A 197 30.27 -10.88 19.12
CA PRO A 197 29.04 -11.25 18.43
C PRO A 197 28.72 -10.25 17.31
N THR A 198 28.30 -10.70 16.12
CA THR A 198 27.73 -9.81 15.09
C THR A 198 26.64 -10.51 14.28
N TYR A 199 25.61 -9.76 13.90
CA TYR A 199 24.44 -10.18 13.11
C TYR A 199 24.71 -10.55 11.63
N THR A 200 25.90 -11.07 11.35
CA THR A 200 26.39 -11.54 10.04
C THR A 200 27.48 -12.63 10.17
N ASP A 201 27.75 -13.12 11.38
CA ASP A 201 28.93 -13.93 11.67
C ASP A 201 28.76 -15.42 11.33
N GLY A 202 27.51 -15.90 11.24
CA GLY A 202 27.16 -17.28 10.90
C GLY A 202 26.74 -18.13 12.11
N ILE A 203 26.61 -17.55 13.30
CA ILE A 203 26.38 -18.26 14.56
C ILE A 203 25.35 -17.50 15.39
N LYS A 204 24.32 -18.20 15.90
CA LYS A 204 23.42 -17.62 16.91
C LYS A 204 24.19 -17.33 18.20
N ASN A 205 24.49 -16.07 18.47
CA ASN A 205 25.19 -15.62 19.68
C ASN A 205 24.67 -14.23 20.15
N GLY A 206 25.33 -13.60 21.12
CA GLY A 206 24.94 -12.25 21.59
C GLY A 206 23.52 -12.21 22.19
N ASP A 207 22.71 -11.26 21.72
CA ASP A 207 21.29 -11.09 22.05
C ASP A 207 20.33 -11.64 20.97
N GLU A 208 20.85 -12.41 20.00
CA GLU A 208 20.08 -12.90 18.86
C GLU A 208 18.97 -13.89 19.22
N THR A 209 17.87 -13.82 18.47
CA THR A 209 16.72 -14.74 18.64
C THR A 209 16.65 -15.81 17.56
N GLY A 210 17.02 -15.48 16.32
CA GLY A 210 17.32 -16.46 15.28
C GLY A 210 18.83 -16.63 15.14
N LYS A 211 19.30 -17.13 13.99
CA LYS A 211 20.71 -17.04 13.63
C LYS A 211 20.96 -15.77 12.82
N ASP A 212 21.98 -14.99 13.20
CA ASP A 212 22.36 -13.74 12.56
C ASP A 212 21.22 -12.68 12.54
N CYS A 213 20.20 -12.80 13.43
CA CYS A 213 18.99 -11.98 13.36
C CYS A 213 18.19 -11.90 14.67
N GLY A 214 17.37 -10.85 14.78
CA GLY A 214 16.41 -10.65 15.88
C GLY A 214 17.09 -10.31 17.21
N GLY A 215 16.31 -9.94 18.21
CA GLY A 215 16.80 -9.35 19.46
C GLY A 215 16.84 -7.82 19.43
N PRO A 216 16.94 -7.18 20.60
CA PRO A 216 16.67 -5.74 20.77
C PRO A 216 17.67 -4.83 20.04
N ASN A 217 18.92 -5.27 19.82
CA ASN A 217 19.95 -4.46 19.15
C ASN A 217 20.22 -4.88 17.69
N ALA A 218 19.54 -5.92 17.18
CA ALA A 218 19.77 -6.41 15.82
C ALA A 218 19.33 -5.38 14.75
N PRO A 219 20.14 -5.15 13.69
CA PRO A 219 19.79 -4.24 12.59
C PRO A 219 18.83 -4.87 11.58
N ASN A 220 18.72 -6.21 11.58
CA ASN A 220 17.93 -7.02 10.67
C ASN A 220 16.94 -7.90 11.44
N ARG A 221 15.84 -8.25 10.79
CA ARG A 221 14.76 -9.08 11.36
C ARG A 221 14.82 -10.49 10.83
N CYS A 222 14.33 -11.43 11.62
CA CYS A 222 14.35 -12.84 11.31
C CYS A 222 13.27 -13.19 10.27
N PRO A 223 13.63 -13.91 9.19
CA PRO A 223 12.65 -14.39 8.22
C PRO A 223 11.81 -15.54 8.81
N THR A 224 10.70 -15.87 8.13
CA THR A 224 9.87 -17.04 8.43
C THR A 224 10.71 -18.30 8.68
N GLY A 225 10.46 -18.96 9.81
CA GLY A 225 11.12 -20.18 10.24
C GLY A 225 12.34 -19.98 11.16
N GLU A 226 12.94 -18.79 11.21
CA GLU A 226 13.99 -18.44 12.17
C GLU A 226 13.44 -18.14 13.57
N GLY A 227 14.32 -18.11 14.56
CA GLY A 227 13.94 -18.01 15.98
C GLY A 227 13.51 -16.62 16.45
N CYS A 228 12.58 -16.56 17.40
CA CYS A 228 12.06 -15.31 17.97
C CYS A 228 11.69 -15.46 19.44
N VAL A 229 11.63 -14.33 20.15
CA VAL A 229 11.09 -14.17 21.50
C VAL A 229 9.75 -13.43 21.44
N ASP A 230 9.67 -12.37 20.63
CA ASP A 230 8.43 -11.63 20.31
C ASP A 230 8.36 -11.15 18.84
N ASN A 231 7.25 -10.51 18.47
CA ASN A 231 6.99 -10.09 17.09
C ASN A 231 8.00 -9.08 16.54
N THR A 232 8.65 -8.29 17.40
CA THR A 232 9.62 -7.28 16.99
C THR A 232 10.94 -7.88 16.50
N ASP A 233 11.16 -9.18 16.70
CA ASP A 233 12.28 -9.95 16.13
C ASP A 233 12.07 -10.30 14.65
N CYS A 234 10.82 -10.41 14.19
CA CYS A 234 10.43 -11.03 12.93
C CYS A 234 10.21 -10.03 11.79
N ASP A 235 10.49 -10.45 10.54
CA ASP A 235 10.33 -9.61 9.34
C ASP A 235 8.88 -9.60 8.85
N ASN A 236 8.08 -8.68 9.40
CA ASN A 236 6.65 -8.44 9.06
C ASN A 236 5.74 -9.68 9.17
N VAL A 237 6.04 -10.59 10.11
CA VAL A 237 5.25 -11.78 10.45
C VAL A 237 5.19 -11.96 11.98
N LEU A 238 4.19 -12.68 12.50
CA LEU A 238 4.11 -12.96 13.94
C LEU A 238 5.21 -13.91 14.42
N CYS A 239 5.61 -13.76 15.69
CA CYS A 239 6.38 -14.76 16.43
C CYS A 239 5.42 -15.77 17.08
N ASP A 240 5.58 -17.07 16.80
CA ASP A 240 4.84 -18.10 17.51
C ASP A 240 5.35 -18.23 18.95
N GLY A 241 4.47 -17.89 19.90
CA GLY A 241 4.73 -17.99 21.33
C GLY A 241 5.08 -19.41 21.80
N ALA A 242 4.66 -20.46 21.09
CA ALA A 242 4.87 -21.87 21.42
C ALA A 242 6.13 -22.47 20.77
N THR A 243 6.30 -22.38 19.45
CA THR A 243 7.52 -22.92 18.77
C THR A 243 8.72 -21.97 18.81
N LYS A 244 8.54 -20.71 19.22
CA LYS A 244 9.58 -19.66 19.24
C LYS A 244 10.22 -19.43 17.87
N LYS A 245 9.38 -19.38 16.84
CA LYS A 245 9.75 -19.14 15.45
C LYS A 245 8.87 -18.09 14.79
N CYS A 246 9.45 -17.32 13.88
CA CYS A 246 8.70 -16.42 13.00
C CYS A 246 7.79 -17.26 12.08
N ASN A 247 6.50 -16.98 12.07
CA ASN A 247 5.52 -17.70 11.27
C ASN A 247 5.67 -17.42 9.77
N ALA A 248 4.98 -18.22 8.95
CA ALA A 248 4.65 -17.81 7.60
C ALA A 248 3.51 -16.78 7.64
N PRO A 249 3.44 -15.85 6.67
CA PRO A 249 2.25 -15.03 6.40
C PRO A 249 0.96 -15.85 6.47
N ALA A 250 -0.01 -15.41 7.28
CA ALA A 250 -1.31 -16.06 7.42
C ALA A 250 -2.46 -15.04 7.33
N PRO A 251 -3.58 -15.38 6.66
CA PRO A 251 -4.63 -14.43 6.28
C PRO A 251 -5.61 -14.08 7.43
N ASP A 252 -5.12 -14.19 8.67
CA ASP A 252 -5.78 -13.91 9.93
C ASP A 252 -4.77 -13.59 11.06
N ASP A 253 -3.56 -13.12 10.70
CA ASP A 253 -2.47 -12.81 11.63
C ASP A 253 -2.42 -11.35 12.11
N GLY A 254 -3.25 -10.46 11.53
CA GLY A 254 -3.38 -9.07 11.91
C GLY A 254 -2.30 -8.13 11.33
N LEU A 255 -1.44 -8.64 10.44
CA LEU A 255 -0.42 -7.86 9.73
C LEU A 255 -0.69 -7.90 8.23
N LYS A 256 -0.62 -6.75 7.55
CA LYS A 256 -0.60 -6.74 6.07
C LYS A 256 0.71 -7.32 5.57
N ASN A 257 0.71 -8.60 5.19
CA ASN A 257 1.91 -9.32 4.75
C ASN A 257 1.62 -10.26 3.55
N GLY A 258 2.56 -11.15 3.21
CA GLY A 258 2.36 -12.16 2.17
C GLY A 258 1.90 -11.62 0.81
N THR A 259 0.69 -11.98 0.41
CA THR A 259 0.03 -11.57 -0.85
C THR A 259 -1.03 -10.47 -0.67
N GLU A 260 -1.20 -9.94 0.54
CA GLU A 260 -2.36 -9.11 0.93
C GLU A 260 -2.39 -7.70 0.37
N THR A 261 -3.60 -7.19 0.12
CA THR A 261 -3.82 -5.80 -0.30
C THR A 261 -4.28 -4.89 0.82
N ASP A 262 -4.89 -5.42 1.87
CA ASP A 262 -5.09 -4.78 3.18
C ASP A 262 -4.96 -5.83 4.28
N VAL A 263 -4.88 -5.44 5.55
CA VAL A 263 -4.70 -6.37 6.68
C VAL A 263 -5.79 -7.45 6.67
N ASP A 264 -5.35 -8.71 6.71
CA ASP A 264 -6.14 -9.96 6.69
C ASP A 264 -6.98 -10.17 5.41
N CYS A 265 -6.72 -9.44 4.31
CA CYS A 265 -7.55 -9.54 3.11
C CYS A 265 -6.93 -9.14 1.76
N GLY A 266 -7.56 -9.66 0.71
CA GLY A 266 -7.28 -9.36 -0.70
C GLY A 266 -6.01 -10.00 -1.23
N GLY A 267 -5.79 -9.94 -2.54
CA GLY A 267 -4.75 -10.70 -3.20
C GLY A 267 -5.07 -12.20 -3.30
N VAL A 268 -4.08 -12.97 -3.76
CA VAL A 268 -4.27 -14.40 -4.07
C VAL A 268 -4.11 -15.24 -2.80
N GLY A 269 -5.18 -15.96 -2.44
CA GLY A 269 -5.22 -16.94 -1.34
C GLY A 269 -6.08 -16.51 -0.14
N ASN A 270 -6.36 -15.21 -0.02
CA ASN A 270 -6.85 -14.60 1.22
C ASN A 270 -8.37 -14.30 1.16
N PRO A 271 -9.03 -14.01 2.29
CA PRO A 271 -10.39 -13.49 2.33
C PRO A 271 -10.57 -12.24 1.48
N LYS A 272 -11.79 -12.02 0.97
CA LYS A 272 -12.12 -10.81 0.21
C LYS A 272 -12.31 -9.61 1.15
N CYS A 273 -11.67 -8.49 0.84
CA CYS A 273 -11.76 -7.24 1.57
C CYS A 273 -13.16 -6.62 1.55
N ALA A 274 -13.58 -6.03 2.67
CA ALA A 274 -14.82 -5.26 2.81
C ALA A 274 -14.74 -3.88 2.11
N GLU A 275 -15.86 -3.16 2.05
CA GLU A 275 -15.90 -1.78 1.51
C GLU A 275 -14.89 -0.86 2.23
N GLY A 276 -14.21 0.01 1.47
CA GLY A 276 -13.24 0.98 2.01
C GLY A 276 -11.86 0.41 2.39
N LYS A 277 -11.67 -0.92 2.39
CA LYS A 277 -10.36 -1.57 2.54
C LYS A 277 -9.52 -1.44 1.25
N THR A 278 -8.20 -1.50 1.37
CA THR A 278 -7.24 -1.34 0.26
C THR A 278 -7.21 -2.55 -0.69
N CYS A 279 -7.13 -2.29 -2.00
CA CYS A 279 -7.12 -3.30 -3.05
C CYS A 279 -6.13 -2.95 -4.18
N ALA A 280 -5.76 -3.94 -4.99
CA ALA A 280 -4.99 -3.77 -6.23
C ALA A 280 -5.75 -4.28 -7.47
N LEU A 281 -6.71 -5.19 -7.28
CA LEU A 281 -7.54 -5.83 -8.28
C LEU A 281 -8.99 -5.86 -7.80
N ALA A 282 -9.94 -5.82 -8.73
CA ALA A 282 -11.37 -5.97 -8.40
C ALA A 282 -11.66 -7.26 -7.60
N ALA A 283 -10.95 -8.35 -7.93
CA ALA A 283 -11.11 -9.65 -7.29
C ALA A 283 -10.79 -9.65 -5.78
N ASP A 284 -9.97 -8.71 -5.29
CA ASP A 284 -9.63 -8.57 -3.87
C ASP A 284 -10.85 -8.23 -3.01
N CYS A 285 -11.84 -7.58 -3.60
CA CYS A 285 -12.98 -7.00 -2.89
C CYS A 285 -14.19 -7.93 -2.83
N ALA A 286 -14.97 -7.86 -1.74
CA ALA A 286 -16.22 -8.59 -1.57
C ALA A 286 -17.24 -8.25 -2.67
N SER A 287 -17.28 -6.97 -3.08
CA SER A 287 -18.06 -6.41 -4.17
C SER A 287 -17.56 -6.77 -5.58
N ASP A 288 -16.38 -7.39 -5.72
CA ASP A 288 -15.66 -7.56 -6.99
C ASP A 288 -15.50 -6.21 -7.75
N GLY A 289 -15.17 -5.15 -7.02
CA GLY A 289 -14.88 -3.81 -7.54
C GLY A 289 -13.85 -3.07 -6.68
N CYS A 290 -12.70 -2.75 -7.27
CA CYS A 290 -11.66 -1.91 -6.68
C CYS A 290 -11.72 -0.53 -7.34
N ALA A 291 -11.92 0.52 -6.55
CA ALA A 291 -12.11 1.89 -7.01
C ALA A 291 -10.79 2.57 -7.42
N TYR A 292 -10.91 3.72 -8.08
CA TYR A 292 -9.78 4.50 -8.58
C TYR A 292 -8.81 5.00 -7.49
N ASP A 293 -9.29 5.17 -6.26
CA ASP A 293 -8.46 5.50 -5.09
C ASP A 293 -7.78 4.27 -4.44
N ASN A 294 -7.87 3.09 -5.08
CA ASN A 294 -7.38 1.80 -4.63
C ASN A 294 -8.07 1.27 -3.35
N LYS A 295 -9.34 1.62 -3.14
CA LYS A 295 -10.21 1.03 -2.10
C LYS A 295 -11.35 0.20 -2.68
N CYS A 296 -11.81 -0.79 -1.94
CA CYS A 296 -12.95 -1.61 -2.35
C CYS A 296 -14.23 -0.79 -2.40
N ALA A 297 -14.83 -0.71 -3.59
CA ALA A 297 -16.08 -0.01 -3.84
C ALA A 297 -17.27 -0.77 -3.19
N PRO A 298 -18.37 -0.08 -2.86
CA PRO A 298 -19.62 -0.74 -2.40
C PRO A 298 -20.19 -1.74 -3.43
N ALA A 299 -19.91 -1.56 -4.72
CA ALA A 299 -20.49 -2.35 -5.80
C ALA A 299 -19.58 -2.32 -7.06
N PRO A 300 -19.62 -3.34 -7.93
CA PRO A 300 -18.65 -3.49 -9.01
C PRO A 300 -18.76 -2.40 -10.09
N SER A 301 -19.93 -1.77 -10.29
CA SER A 301 -20.06 -0.67 -11.25
C SER A 301 -19.31 0.59 -10.84
N CYS A 302 -19.05 0.79 -9.55
CA CYS A 302 -18.35 1.97 -9.01
C CYS A 302 -16.84 1.77 -8.81
N ALA A 303 -16.26 0.76 -9.48
CA ALA A 303 -14.82 0.61 -9.61
C ALA A 303 -14.18 1.68 -10.53
N VAL A 304 -14.96 2.29 -11.43
CA VAL A 304 -14.47 3.30 -12.39
C VAL A 304 -14.40 4.70 -11.76
N HIS A 305 -13.50 5.55 -12.26
CA HIS A 305 -13.42 6.95 -11.86
C HIS A 305 -14.62 7.75 -12.41
N TYR A 306 -14.60 8.07 -13.71
CA TYR A 306 -15.66 8.79 -14.41
C TYR A 306 -17.00 8.03 -14.31
N GLY A 307 -17.91 8.58 -13.52
CA GLY A 307 -19.22 8.00 -13.23
C GLY A 307 -19.27 6.99 -12.08
N GLY A 308 -18.18 6.65 -11.39
CA GLY A 308 -18.19 5.70 -10.27
C GLY A 308 -17.84 6.30 -8.90
N ASP A 309 -16.90 7.25 -8.84
CA ASP A 309 -16.50 7.98 -7.62
C ASP A 309 -16.71 9.52 -7.72
N THR A 310 -17.45 9.97 -8.74
CA THR A 310 -17.52 11.38 -9.19
C THR A 310 -18.93 12.01 -9.16
N CYS A 311 -19.87 11.38 -8.44
CA CYS A 311 -21.20 11.93 -8.16
C CYS A 311 -21.16 12.92 -6.98
N GLY A 312 -22.05 13.91 -6.95
CA GLY A 312 -22.06 14.97 -5.93
C GLY A 312 -21.93 16.38 -6.52
N LYS A 313 -21.36 17.34 -5.77
CA LYS A 313 -21.37 18.77 -6.10
C LYS A 313 -20.23 19.18 -7.04
N ARG A 314 -20.56 20.04 -8.04
CA ARG A 314 -19.66 20.65 -9.06
C ARG A 314 -18.95 19.62 -9.94
N GLU A 315 -18.31 20.05 -11.01
CA GLU A 315 -17.61 19.14 -11.93
C GLU A 315 -16.20 18.79 -11.48
N ILE A 316 -15.68 17.68 -12.01
CA ILE A 316 -14.33 17.18 -11.72
C ILE A 316 -13.29 18.28 -11.99
N GLY A 317 -12.42 18.53 -11.00
CA GLY A 317 -11.38 19.56 -11.09
C GLY A 317 -11.85 20.99 -10.83
N GLN A 318 -13.15 21.25 -10.65
CA GLN A 318 -13.62 22.58 -10.22
C GLN A 318 -13.28 22.84 -8.75
N ALA A 319 -12.96 24.09 -8.43
CA ALA A 319 -12.71 24.51 -7.05
C ALA A 319 -13.95 24.26 -6.17
N GLY A 320 -13.76 23.61 -5.01
CA GLY A 320 -14.87 23.26 -4.12
C GLY A 320 -15.83 22.20 -4.67
N ALA A 321 -15.38 21.36 -5.61
CA ALA A 321 -16.03 20.10 -5.93
C ALA A 321 -16.05 19.17 -4.69
N THR A 322 -17.07 18.34 -4.58
CA THR A 322 -17.20 17.36 -3.49
C THR A 322 -17.89 16.13 -4.04
N HIS A 323 -17.14 15.03 -4.11
CA HIS A 323 -17.59 13.80 -4.72
C HIS A 323 -17.65 12.65 -3.71
N GLU A 324 -18.53 11.70 -3.97
CA GLU A 324 -18.63 10.41 -3.29
C GLU A 324 -18.95 9.31 -4.32
N SER A 325 -18.97 8.05 -3.89
CA SER A 325 -19.35 6.95 -4.77
C SER A 325 -20.74 7.15 -5.38
N CYS A 326 -20.85 6.98 -6.70
CA CYS A 326 -22.13 6.96 -7.41
C CYS A 326 -23.02 5.77 -7.02
N CYS A 327 -22.52 4.82 -6.23
CA CYS A 327 -23.25 3.70 -5.64
C CYS A 327 -23.64 3.94 -4.16
N ALA A 328 -23.31 5.11 -3.60
CA ALA A 328 -23.74 5.50 -2.26
C ALA A 328 -25.27 5.44 -2.17
N SER A 329 -25.81 4.78 -1.15
CA SER A 329 -27.23 4.46 -1.03
C SER A 329 -27.72 4.60 0.41
N LEU A 330 -28.86 5.28 0.58
CA LEU A 330 -29.46 5.58 1.88
C LEU A 330 -30.61 4.61 2.17
N PRO A 331 -30.82 4.19 3.43
CA PRO A 331 -32.03 3.46 3.82
C PRO A 331 -33.27 4.35 3.65
N LEU A 332 -34.38 3.75 3.22
CA LEU A 332 -35.70 4.38 3.36
C LEU A 332 -36.07 4.56 4.84
N ALA A 333 -37.00 5.47 5.15
CA ALA A 333 -37.27 5.86 6.55
C ALA A 333 -37.86 4.74 7.42
N ASP A 334 -38.37 3.67 6.81
CA ASP A 334 -38.84 2.44 7.48
C ASP A 334 -37.80 1.30 7.50
N ASN A 335 -36.59 1.53 6.97
CA ASN A 335 -35.53 0.55 6.77
C ASN A 335 -35.94 -0.67 5.92
N SER A 336 -36.95 -0.53 5.06
CA SER A 336 -37.40 -1.62 4.17
C SER A 336 -36.36 -2.00 3.10
N VAL A 337 -35.60 -1.02 2.63
CA VAL A 337 -34.63 -1.16 1.53
C VAL A 337 -33.66 0.04 1.56
N ARG A 338 -32.49 -0.08 0.92
CA ARG A 338 -31.62 1.07 0.56
C ARG A 338 -31.90 1.49 -0.88
N VAL A 339 -31.90 2.79 -1.17
CA VAL A 339 -32.00 3.33 -2.54
C VAL A 339 -30.77 4.17 -2.85
N ASP A 340 -30.18 3.98 -4.04
CA ASP A 340 -29.01 4.74 -4.52
C ASP A 340 -29.30 6.27 -4.46
N LYS A 341 -28.39 7.05 -3.88
CA LYS A 341 -28.50 8.52 -3.78
C LYS A 341 -28.54 9.19 -5.15
N TYR A 342 -28.02 8.50 -6.16
CA TYR A 342 -27.71 9.00 -7.49
C TYR A 342 -28.30 8.10 -8.57
N GLU A 343 -28.61 8.67 -9.73
CA GLU A 343 -28.95 7.91 -10.93
C GLU A 343 -27.76 7.05 -11.40
N ILE A 344 -28.03 5.99 -12.15
CA ILE A 344 -26.99 5.19 -12.81
C ILE A 344 -26.30 6.06 -13.86
N THR A 345 -24.98 6.14 -13.82
CA THR A 345 -24.16 6.89 -14.77
C THR A 345 -23.85 6.08 -16.03
N ALA A 346 -23.48 6.75 -17.12
CA ALA A 346 -22.99 6.07 -18.31
C ALA A 346 -21.68 5.27 -18.04
N GLY A 347 -20.82 5.75 -17.14
CA GLY A 347 -19.61 5.04 -16.69
C GLY A 347 -19.90 3.73 -15.96
N ARG A 348 -20.82 3.74 -14.97
CA ARG A 348 -21.30 2.52 -14.28
C ARG A 348 -21.80 1.47 -15.28
N MET A 349 -22.63 1.89 -16.24
CA MET A 349 -23.14 1.03 -17.29
C MET A 349 -22.04 0.54 -18.26
N ARG A 350 -21.03 1.36 -18.56
CA ARG A 350 -19.90 0.95 -19.40
C ARG A 350 -19.10 -0.17 -18.74
N GLU A 351 -18.89 -0.10 -17.43
CA GLU A 351 -18.21 -1.16 -16.68
C GLU A 351 -19.01 -2.47 -16.68
N PHE A 352 -20.34 -2.42 -16.50
CA PHE A 352 -21.21 -3.60 -16.63
C PHE A 352 -21.14 -4.24 -18.02
N ILE A 353 -21.22 -3.44 -19.08
CA ILE A 353 -21.11 -3.93 -20.47
C ILE A 353 -19.72 -4.52 -20.74
N ARG A 354 -18.65 -3.92 -20.19
CA ARG A 354 -17.28 -4.44 -20.27
C ARG A 354 -17.15 -5.79 -19.56
N ARG A 355 -17.64 -5.90 -18.32
CA ARG A 355 -17.55 -7.11 -17.47
C ARG A 355 -18.42 -8.26 -17.97
N THR A 356 -19.53 -7.98 -18.66
CA THR A 356 -20.36 -8.99 -19.35
C THR A 356 -19.92 -9.29 -20.79
N GLY A 357 -18.90 -8.59 -21.32
CA GLY A 357 -18.48 -8.69 -22.73
C GLY A 357 -19.60 -8.34 -23.72
N GLY A 358 -20.58 -7.52 -23.30
CA GLY A 358 -21.80 -7.22 -24.04
C GLY A 358 -22.81 -8.38 -24.14
N ASN A 359 -22.53 -9.56 -23.59
CA ASN A 359 -23.44 -10.70 -23.56
C ASN A 359 -24.22 -10.74 -22.23
N VAL A 360 -24.95 -9.64 -21.99
CA VAL A 360 -25.80 -9.46 -20.80
C VAL A 360 -26.78 -10.61 -20.63
N ARG A 361 -27.32 -11.17 -21.71
CA ARG A 361 -28.24 -12.31 -21.64
C ARG A 361 -27.56 -13.54 -21.03
N ALA A 362 -26.37 -13.94 -21.50
CA ALA A 362 -25.70 -15.12 -20.94
C ALA A 362 -25.35 -14.92 -19.46
N TRP A 363 -25.02 -13.69 -19.04
CA TRP A 363 -24.85 -13.37 -17.63
C TRP A 363 -26.18 -13.51 -16.85
N VAL A 364 -27.28 -12.96 -17.36
CA VAL A 364 -28.61 -13.09 -16.72
C VAL A 364 -29.08 -14.55 -16.64
N ASP A 365 -28.93 -15.32 -17.73
CA ASP A 365 -29.30 -16.74 -17.81
C ASP A 365 -28.44 -17.61 -16.85
N ALA A 366 -27.19 -17.22 -16.56
CA ALA A 366 -26.35 -17.85 -15.55
C ALA A 366 -26.67 -17.42 -14.09
N ASN A 367 -27.28 -16.25 -13.90
CA ASN A 367 -27.51 -15.62 -12.59
C ASN A 367 -29.02 -15.46 -12.25
N ARG A 368 -29.88 -16.36 -12.74
CA ARG A 368 -31.35 -16.30 -12.56
C ARG A 368 -31.81 -16.23 -11.09
N ALA A 369 -30.99 -16.68 -10.14
CA ALA A 369 -31.26 -16.54 -8.70
C ALA A 369 -31.40 -15.08 -8.24
N ILE A 370 -30.61 -14.15 -8.79
CA ILE A 370 -30.62 -12.71 -8.44
C ILE A 370 -31.31 -11.84 -9.51
N THR A 371 -31.50 -12.34 -10.73
CA THR A 371 -32.15 -11.60 -11.83
C THR A 371 -33.66 -11.84 -11.96
N GLN A 372 -34.33 -12.32 -10.90
CA GLN A 372 -35.76 -12.67 -10.89
C GLN A 372 -36.69 -11.53 -11.33
N GLN A 373 -36.25 -10.28 -11.14
CA GLN A 373 -36.92 -9.06 -11.62
C GLN A 373 -37.05 -8.96 -13.16
N ILE A 374 -36.36 -9.82 -13.92
CA ILE A 374 -36.46 -9.91 -15.38
C ILE A 374 -37.33 -11.14 -15.71
N PRO A 375 -38.55 -10.97 -16.26
CA PRO A 375 -39.39 -12.09 -16.68
C PRO A 375 -38.74 -12.92 -17.79
N ASP A 376 -38.97 -14.24 -17.81
CA ASP A 376 -38.41 -15.14 -18.83
C ASP A 376 -38.79 -14.74 -20.27
N THR A 377 -39.97 -14.13 -20.43
CA THR A 377 -40.45 -13.58 -21.71
C THR A 377 -39.58 -12.46 -22.26
N MET A 378 -38.80 -11.78 -21.42
CA MET A 378 -37.91 -10.66 -21.78
C MET A 378 -36.46 -11.10 -22.07
N LEU A 379 -36.03 -12.29 -21.64
CA LEU A 379 -34.71 -12.85 -21.93
C LEU A 379 -34.36 -12.88 -23.44
N PRO A 380 -35.30 -13.15 -24.37
CA PRO A 380 -35.03 -13.09 -25.82
C PRO A 380 -34.67 -11.70 -26.35
N TYR A 381 -34.83 -10.64 -25.55
CA TYR A 381 -34.56 -9.23 -25.88
C TYR A 381 -33.38 -8.64 -25.08
N LEU A 382 -32.58 -9.47 -24.41
CA LEU A 382 -31.32 -9.04 -23.79
C LEU A 382 -30.12 -9.18 -24.76
N PRO A 383 -29.12 -8.28 -24.67
CA PRO A 383 -27.91 -8.32 -25.48
C PRO A 383 -27.16 -9.66 -25.44
N GLN A 384 -26.80 -10.13 -26.63
CA GLN A 384 -25.94 -11.27 -26.92
C GLN A 384 -24.72 -10.77 -27.73
N GLY A 385 -24.05 -9.75 -27.20
CA GLY A 385 -23.06 -8.94 -27.91
C GLY A 385 -23.66 -7.69 -28.56
N ASN A 386 -22.84 -6.98 -29.34
CA ASN A 386 -23.18 -5.60 -29.74
C ASN A 386 -24.36 -5.48 -30.72
N SER A 387 -24.54 -6.43 -31.64
CA SER A 387 -25.55 -6.37 -32.72
C SER A 387 -26.59 -7.49 -32.68
N ALA A 388 -26.64 -8.27 -31.60
CA ALA A 388 -27.50 -9.43 -31.48
C ALA A 388 -28.19 -9.46 -30.11
N PRO A 389 -29.44 -9.95 -30.02
CA PRO A 389 -30.25 -10.49 -31.11
C PRO A 389 -30.91 -9.37 -31.92
N THR A 390 -31.10 -9.57 -33.22
CA THR A 390 -32.12 -8.80 -33.97
C THR A 390 -33.44 -9.56 -33.90
N ARG A 391 -34.55 -8.87 -33.65
CA ARG A 391 -35.89 -9.45 -33.56
C ARG A 391 -36.84 -8.74 -34.51
N ASN A 392 -37.66 -9.50 -35.21
CA ASN A 392 -38.87 -8.96 -35.80
C ASN A 392 -39.91 -8.74 -34.70
N ILE A 393 -40.49 -7.56 -34.67
CA ILE A 393 -41.55 -7.15 -33.74
C ILE A 393 -42.62 -6.40 -34.53
N ILE A 394 -43.84 -6.36 -34.00
CA ILE A 394 -44.87 -5.45 -34.53
C ILE A 394 -44.63 -4.05 -33.93
N GLN A 395 -45.11 -3.01 -34.62
CA GLN A 395 -45.07 -1.61 -34.24
C GLN A 395 -46.33 -0.93 -34.80
N CYS A 396 -47.21 -0.41 -33.94
CA CYS A 396 -48.46 0.28 -34.32
C CYS A 396 -48.51 1.67 -33.66
N ASP A 397 -49.13 2.68 -34.29
CA ASP A 397 -48.90 4.14 -34.10
C ASP A 397 -49.13 4.75 -32.68
N GLU A 398 -49.86 5.85 -32.52
CA GLU A 398 -50.24 6.40 -31.19
C GLU A 398 -51.67 6.00 -30.76
N LYS A 399 -52.41 5.33 -31.65
CA LYS A 399 -53.75 4.75 -31.44
C LYS A 399 -53.74 3.23 -31.73
N GLY A 400 -52.54 2.68 -31.87
CA GLY A 400 -52.22 1.34 -32.32
C GLY A 400 -52.81 0.98 -33.68
N GLN A 401 -53.08 1.99 -34.51
CA GLN A 401 -53.45 1.79 -35.90
C GLN A 401 -52.16 1.63 -36.74
N ASN A 402 -52.30 1.27 -38.01
CA ASN A 402 -51.18 1.23 -38.96
C ASN A 402 -49.99 0.31 -38.53
N CYS A 403 -50.30 -0.83 -37.92
CA CYS A 403 -49.31 -1.83 -37.50
C CYS A 403 -48.39 -2.29 -38.65
N GLY A 404 -47.07 -2.13 -38.47
CA GLY A 404 -46.03 -2.67 -39.34
C GLY A 404 -45.08 -3.61 -38.59
N ALA A 405 -44.40 -4.48 -39.33
CA ALA A 405 -43.33 -5.34 -38.78
C ALA A 405 -41.97 -4.65 -38.92
N ALA A 406 -41.23 -4.52 -37.82
CA ALA A 406 -39.91 -3.89 -37.76
C ALA A 406 -38.87 -4.88 -37.25
N ASN A 407 -37.69 -4.91 -37.88
CA ASN A 407 -36.53 -5.65 -37.37
C ASN A 407 -35.72 -4.72 -36.47
N VAL A 408 -35.81 -4.90 -35.15
CA VAL A 408 -35.09 -4.10 -34.16
C VAL A 408 -33.91 -4.88 -33.60
N ASN A 409 -32.77 -4.20 -33.49
CA ASN A 409 -31.55 -4.70 -32.88
C ASN A 409 -31.66 -4.57 -31.34
N PHE A 410 -31.47 -5.68 -30.63
CA PHE A 410 -31.45 -5.78 -29.16
C PHE A 410 -30.07 -6.22 -28.63
N GLY A 411 -29.01 -6.03 -29.42
CA GLY A 411 -27.64 -6.00 -28.91
C GLY A 411 -27.31 -4.68 -28.22
N VAL A 412 -26.09 -4.55 -27.68
CA VAL A 412 -25.65 -3.34 -26.95
C VAL A 412 -25.86 -2.05 -27.78
N TYR A 413 -25.63 -2.08 -29.09
CA TYR A 413 -25.91 -0.95 -30.00
C TYR A 413 -27.40 -0.59 -30.05
N GLY A 414 -28.28 -1.58 -29.95
CA GLY A 414 -29.72 -1.38 -29.82
C GLY A 414 -30.08 -0.68 -28.50
N HIS A 415 -29.63 -1.24 -27.38
CA HIS A 415 -30.02 -0.75 -26.05
C HIS A 415 -29.35 0.55 -25.61
N LEU A 416 -28.16 0.89 -26.12
CA LEU A 416 -27.34 2.04 -25.67
C LEU A 416 -26.83 2.94 -26.82
N GLY A 417 -27.18 2.68 -28.07
CA GLY A 417 -26.75 3.48 -29.24
C GLY A 417 -27.76 4.53 -29.70
N ASN A 418 -27.59 5.04 -30.92
CA ASN A 418 -28.35 6.19 -31.44
C ASN A 418 -29.75 5.86 -32.00
N MET A 419 -30.32 4.71 -31.63
CA MET A 419 -31.67 4.30 -32.04
C MET A 419 -32.68 4.66 -30.96
N VAL A 420 -33.78 5.32 -31.34
CA VAL A 420 -35.02 5.34 -30.55
C VAL A 420 -35.75 4.03 -30.81
N PHE A 421 -36.31 3.42 -29.77
CA PHE A 421 -37.22 2.28 -29.93
C PHE A 421 -38.40 2.43 -28.97
N MET A 422 -39.61 2.52 -29.52
CA MET A 422 -40.85 2.66 -28.76
C MET A 422 -41.88 1.71 -29.41
N PRO A 423 -42.05 0.48 -28.89
CA PRO A 423 -42.97 -0.52 -29.49
C PRO A 423 -44.44 -0.09 -29.39
N ASP A 424 -44.74 0.78 -28.44
CA ASP A 424 -46.03 1.39 -28.13
C ASP A 424 -46.28 2.73 -28.84
N ARG A 425 -45.24 3.38 -29.38
CA ARG A 425 -45.33 4.63 -30.18
C ARG A 425 -44.23 4.70 -31.25
N PRO A 426 -44.29 3.86 -32.30
CA PRO A 426 -43.30 3.83 -33.36
C PRO A 426 -43.42 5.09 -34.21
N CYS A 427 -42.43 5.96 -34.10
CA CYS A 427 -42.36 7.17 -34.89
C CYS A 427 -40.98 7.29 -35.55
N ASN A 428 -40.98 7.39 -36.88
CA ASN A 428 -39.76 7.40 -37.67
C ASN A 428 -39.11 8.80 -37.60
N ASN A 429 -37.85 8.89 -37.15
CA ASN A 429 -37.12 10.15 -36.91
C ASN A 429 -37.81 11.21 -36.01
N CYS A 430 -38.71 10.82 -35.11
CA CYS A 430 -39.53 11.73 -34.29
C CYS A 430 -38.81 12.51 -33.17
N GLY A 431 -37.50 12.71 -33.23
CA GLY A 431 -36.78 13.63 -32.33
C GLY A 431 -36.75 13.24 -30.86
N GLN A 432 -37.09 12.00 -30.48
CA GLN A 432 -37.21 11.55 -29.08
C GLN A 432 -35.87 11.36 -28.33
N GLY A 433 -34.86 12.13 -28.71
CA GLY A 433 -33.65 12.37 -27.92
C GLY A 433 -32.49 11.42 -28.14
N CYS A 434 -32.74 10.13 -28.36
CA CYS A 434 -31.67 9.16 -28.65
C CYS A 434 -31.21 9.17 -30.09
N PHE A 435 -31.99 9.79 -30.99
CA PHE A 435 -31.68 9.78 -32.41
C PHE A 435 -30.55 10.76 -32.75
N VAL A 436 -29.65 10.33 -33.64
CA VAL A 436 -28.60 11.17 -34.23
C VAL A 436 -28.90 11.32 -35.73
N ASN A 437 -29.15 12.54 -36.18
CA ASN A 437 -29.63 12.80 -37.54
C ASN A 437 -28.49 13.00 -38.54
N VAL A 438 -28.17 11.92 -39.25
CA VAL A 438 -27.17 11.84 -40.34
C VAL A 438 -27.32 12.87 -41.44
N ASN A 439 -28.51 13.40 -41.68
CA ASN A 439 -28.75 14.39 -42.75
C ASN A 439 -28.39 15.82 -42.32
N THR A 440 -27.97 16.00 -41.06
CA THR A 440 -27.68 17.31 -40.44
C THR A 440 -26.38 17.34 -39.64
N ASP A 441 -25.87 16.18 -39.20
CA ASP A 441 -24.90 15.98 -38.10
C ASP A 441 -25.46 16.29 -36.68
N ALA A 442 -26.78 16.17 -36.48
CA ALA A 442 -27.39 16.56 -35.20
C ALA A 442 -27.31 15.41 -34.21
N PHE A 443 -26.41 15.48 -33.22
CA PHE A 443 -26.40 14.51 -32.14
C PHE A 443 -27.49 14.86 -31.14
N GLY A 444 -28.40 13.92 -30.88
CA GLY A 444 -29.28 13.99 -29.72
C GLY A 444 -28.51 13.95 -28.41
N HIS A 445 -29.18 13.59 -27.33
CA HIS A 445 -28.61 13.60 -25.98
C HIS A 445 -28.20 12.23 -25.39
N PRO A 446 -27.91 11.13 -26.14
CA PRO A 446 -27.49 9.87 -25.50
C PRO A 446 -26.14 10.04 -24.78
N THR A 447 -26.10 9.73 -23.48
CA THR A 447 -24.89 9.85 -22.64
C THR A 447 -23.97 8.63 -22.73
N TYR A 448 -24.41 7.49 -23.26
CA TYR A 448 -23.49 6.39 -23.53
C TYR A 448 -22.61 6.69 -24.76
N TRP A 449 -21.38 7.14 -24.53
CA TRP A 449 -20.41 7.41 -25.60
C TRP A 449 -20.02 6.17 -26.41
N TRP A 450 -19.82 6.36 -27.71
CA TRP A 450 -19.35 5.35 -28.68
C TRP A 450 -18.19 5.93 -29.53
N PRO A 451 -17.18 5.11 -29.90
CA PRO A 451 -16.09 5.54 -30.78
C PRO A 451 -16.60 6.08 -32.12
N ALA A 452 -15.92 7.08 -32.69
CA ALA A 452 -16.31 7.69 -33.97
C ALA A 452 -16.44 6.67 -35.13
N ALA A 453 -15.57 5.65 -35.17
CA ALA A 453 -15.68 4.56 -36.13
C ALA A 453 -16.97 3.73 -35.95
N THR A 454 -17.41 3.51 -34.70
CA THR A 454 -18.69 2.84 -34.38
C THR A 454 -19.89 3.73 -34.72
N GLN A 455 -19.80 5.03 -34.41
CA GLN A 455 -20.82 6.03 -34.76
C GLN A 455 -21.11 6.02 -36.27
N GLN A 456 -20.05 6.08 -37.09
CA GLN A 456 -20.16 6.04 -38.54
C GLN A 456 -20.63 4.67 -39.05
N ALA A 457 -20.09 3.57 -38.52
CA ALA A 457 -20.38 2.23 -39.03
C ALA A 457 -21.76 1.67 -38.64
N GLN A 458 -22.34 2.08 -37.51
CA GLN A 458 -23.65 1.59 -37.05
C GLN A 458 -24.80 2.54 -37.37
N TRP A 459 -24.55 3.85 -37.40
CA TRP A 459 -25.61 4.86 -37.57
C TRP A 459 -25.32 5.89 -38.65
N GLY A 460 -24.21 5.80 -39.38
CA GLY A 460 -23.82 6.83 -40.37
C GLY A 460 -23.49 8.19 -39.76
N ALA A 461 -23.21 8.23 -38.45
CA ALA A 461 -23.10 9.45 -37.67
C ALA A 461 -21.64 9.90 -37.46
N SER A 462 -21.44 11.22 -37.49
CA SER A 462 -20.19 11.88 -37.15
C SER A 462 -19.71 11.60 -35.70
N ALA A 463 -18.47 11.98 -35.40
CA ALA A 463 -17.93 11.93 -34.04
C ALA A 463 -18.69 12.87 -33.10
N ARG A 464 -18.86 12.47 -31.83
CA ARG A 464 -19.49 13.29 -30.77
C ARG A 464 -18.64 14.52 -30.44
N ASP A 465 -19.27 15.61 -29.98
CA ASP A 465 -18.55 16.79 -29.49
C ASP A 465 -17.89 16.53 -28.12
N PHE A 466 -18.54 15.72 -27.28
CA PHE A 466 -18.03 15.33 -25.96
C PHE A 466 -17.22 14.03 -26.03
N ASP A 467 -16.17 13.95 -25.21
CA ASP A 467 -15.35 12.74 -25.05
C ASP A 467 -16.03 11.69 -24.15
N GLN A 468 -15.40 10.51 -24.02
CA GLN A 468 -15.96 9.43 -23.22
C GLN A 468 -16.07 9.81 -21.74
N ASN A 469 -15.05 10.46 -21.18
CA ASN A 469 -14.99 10.80 -19.75
C ASN A 469 -16.06 11.82 -19.36
N THR A 470 -16.27 12.83 -20.20
CA THR A 470 -17.27 13.90 -20.03
C THR A 470 -18.71 13.38 -20.10
N LEU A 471 -18.94 12.28 -20.84
CA LEU A 471 -20.25 11.63 -20.91
C LEU A 471 -20.42 10.51 -19.86
N ASP A 472 -19.35 9.79 -19.49
CA ASP A 472 -19.40 8.70 -18.50
C ASP A 472 -19.78 9.20 -17.08
N VAL A 473 -19.48 10.46 -16.74
CA VAL A 473 -19.96 11.09 -15.50
C VAL A 473 -21.45 11.44 -15.50
N LYS A 474 -22.08 11.56 -16.68
CA LYS A 474 -23.49 11.96 -16.81
C LYS A 474 -24.44 10.79 -16.53
N SER A 475 -25.65 11.10 -16.07
CA SER A 475 -26.70 10.11 -15.86
C SER A 475 -27.00 9.35 -17.16
N LEU A 476 -27.17 8.04 -17.08
CA LEU A 476 -27.45 7.19 -18.21
C LEU A 476 -28.89 7.40 -18.67
N ASN A 477 -29.03 8.02 -19.84
CA ASN A 477 -30.28 8.02 -20.58
C ASN A 477 -30.22 7.06 -21.77
N CYS A 478 -31.27 7.05 -22.59
CA CYS A 478 -31.31 6.25 -23.82
C CYS A 478 -31.06 4.76 -23.57
N VAL A 479 -31.70 4.23 -22.53
CA VAL A 479 -31.56 2.85 -22.05
C VAL A 479 -32.95 2.26 -21.79
N THR A 480 -33.14 0.98 -22.11
CA THR A 480 -34.39 0.24 -21.83
C THR A 480 -34.46 -0.24 -20.38
N GLN A 481 -35.65 -0.34 -19.79
CA GLN A 481 -35.84 -0.84 -18.42
C GLN A 481 -35.19 -2.23 -18.21
N VAL A 482 -35.33 -3.15 -19.16
CA VAL A 482 -34.79 -4.53 -19.03
C VAL A 482 -33.25 -4.56 -18.90
N LEU A 483 -32.53 -3.58 -19.46
CA LEU A 483 -31.08 -3.47 -19.31
C LEU A 483 -30.69 -2.83 -17.98
N LEU A 484 -31.46 -1.85 -17.49
CA LEU A 484 -31.28 -1.30 -16.13
C LEU A 484 -31.57 -2.37 -15.06
N ALA A 485 -32.58 -3.22 -15.27
CA ALA A 485 -32.90 -4.35 -14.41
C ALA A 485 -31.74 -5.37 -14.35
N ALA A 486 -31.10 -5.66 -15.49
CA ALA A 486 -29.93 -6.52 -15.55
C ALA A 486 -28.70 -5.89 -14.89
N PHE A 487 -28.50 -4.58 -15.10
CA PHE A 487 -27.45 -3.80 -14.44
C PHE A 487 -27.61 -3.81 -12.92
N CYS A 488 -28.80 -3.48 -12.38
CA CYS A 488 -29.00 -3.45 -10.94
C CYS A 488 -28.87 -4.84 -10.31
N ALA A 489 -29.28 -5.91 -11.00
CA ALA A 489 -29.04 -7.28 -10.55
C ALA A 489 -27.54 -7.61 -10.45
N TRP A 490 -26.74 -7.15 -11.41
CA TRP A 490 -25.28 -7.33 -11.39
C TRP A 490 -24.58 -6.47 -10.33
N ASP A 491 -25.08 -5.25 -10.11
CA ASP A 491 -24.54 -4.30 -9.13
C ASP A 491 -25.02 -4.56 -7.68
N GLY A 492 -25.63 -5.72 -7.40
CA GLY A 492 -26.01 -6.17 -6.05
C GLY A 492 -27.41 -5.75 -5.57
N GLY A 493 -28.36 -5.53 -6.47
CA GLY A 493 -29.72 -5.09 -6.11
C GLY A 493 -30.77 -5.30 -7.21
N ARG A 494 -31.70 -4.36 -7.32
CA ARG A 494 -32.78 -4.35 -8.31
C ARG A 494 -33.20 -2.95 -8.69
N LEU A 495 -34.05 -2.81 -9.71
CA LEU A 495 -34.79 -1.56 -9.86
C LEU A 495 -35.68 -1.30 -8.63
N PRO A 496 -35.79 -0.04 -8.17
CA PRO A 496 -36.73 0.35 -7.14
C PRO A 496 -38.16 0.22 -7.67
N THR A 497 -39.11 0.06 -6.75
CA THR A 497 -40.54 0.21 -7.04
C THR A 497 -40.92 1.69 -7.03
N GLN A 498 -42.06 1.99 -7.62
CA GLN A 498 -42.66 3.32 -7.59
C GLN A 498 -42.94 3.78 -6.16
N ALA A 499 -43.32 2.87 -5.26
CA ALA A 499 -43.57 3.16 -3.85
C ALA A 499 -42.30 3.54 -3.08
N GLU A 500 -41.15 2.97 -3.46
CA GLU A 500 -39.83 3.27 -2.90
C GLU A 500 -39.26 4.59 -3.44
N LEU A 501 -39.46 4.91 -4.73
CA LEU A 501 -39.00 6.19 -5.28
C LEU A 501 -39.85 7.39 -4.84
N GLY A 502 -41.18 7.32 -4.89
CA GLY A 502 -42.01 8.49 -4.52
C GLY A 502 -43.49 8.25 -4.24
N GLY A 503 -44.07 7.22 -4.86
CA GLY A 503 -45.43 6.71 -4.64
C GLY A 503 -46.58 7.64 -5.04
N ALA A 504 -47.64 7.09 -5.61
CA ALA A 504 -48.84 7.86 -5.97
C ALA A 504 -49.54 8.57 -4.78
N ASN A 505 -49.16 8.23 -3.53
CA ASN A 505 -49.87 8.57 -2.29
C ASN A 505 -49.06 9.48 -1.34
N ASN A 506 -48.06 10.23 -1.82
CA ASN A 506 -47.16 11.05 -0.98
C ASN A 506 -46.47 10.23 0.15
N ASN A 507 -45.83 9.11 -0.20
CA ASN A 507 -45.25 8.19 0.79
C ASN A 507 -44.12 8.87 1.60
N PRO A 508 -44.24 9.07 2.93
CA PRO A 508 -43.19 9.68 3.75
C PRO A 508 -41.90 8.86 3.78
N ASN A 509 -42.00 7.54 3.56
CA ASN A 509 -40.85 6.63 3.63
C ASN A 509 -40.09 6.53 2.30
N SER A 510 -40.63 7.08 1.21
CA SER A 510 -40.01 7.04 -0.11
C SER A 510 -38.81 7.98 -0.26
N ALA A 511 -37.96 7.73 -1.26
CA ALA A 511 -36.82 8.59 -1.60
C ALA A 511 -37.23 10.04 -1.90
N TRP A 512 -38.45 10.28 -2.41
CA TRP A 512 -39.05 11.61 -2.59
C TRP A 512 -39.55 12.24 -1.29
N GLY A 513 -40.03 11.42 -0.34
CA GLY A 513 -40.75 11.87 0.85
C GLY A 513 -42.18 12.38 0.58
N ALA A 514 -42.89 12.76 1.65
CA ALA A 514 -44.30 13.14 1.60
C ALA A 514 -44.57 14.57 1.09
N ALA A 515 -43.57 15.46 1.10
CA ALA A 515 -43.75 16.82 0.59
C ALA A 515 -43.87 16.83 -0.95
N LYS A 516 -44.71 17.72 -1.50
CA LYS A 516 -45.14 17.69 -2.92
C LYS A 516 -43.98 17.51 -3.91
N TYR A 517 -42.89 18.26 -3.71
CA TYR A 517 -41.59 18.12 -4.37
C TYR A 517 -40.55 17.64 -3.34
N PRO A 518 -39.41 17.06 -3.76
CA PRO A 518 -38.36 16.60 -2.82
C PRO A 518 -37.89 17.70 -1.86
N TRP A 519 -37.83 18.94 -2.35
CA TRP A 519 -37.46 20.14 -1.59
C TRP A 519 -38.61 20.85 -0.86
N GLY A 520 -39.84 20.30 -0.85
CA GLY A 520 -40.96 20.84 -0.07
C GLY A 520 -42.28 21.04 -0.83
N ALA A 521 -43.12 21.96 -0.32
CA ALA A 521 -44.45 22.22 -0.87
C ALA A 521 -44.44 23.18 -2.09
N ALA A 522 -43.45 24.08 -2.15
CA ALA A 522 -43.34 25.09 -3.20
C ALA A 522 -42.71 24.51 -4.48
N PRO A 523 -43.28 24.73 -5.67
CA PRO A 523 -42.62 24.40 -6.95
C PRO A 523 -41.36 25.24 -7.26
N GLU A 524 -40.87 26.09 -6.35
CA GLU A 524 -39.76 27.06 -6.59
C GLU A 524 -38.39 26.38 -6.66
N PHE A 525 -38.13 25.72 -7.79
CA PHE A 525 -36.79 25.28 -8.19
C PHE A 525 -35.92 26.46 -8.66
N ASN A 526 -35.79 27.47 -7.81
CA ASN A 526 -34.75 28.47 -7.97
C ASN A 526 -33.49 27.92 -7.28
N GLN A 527 -32.54 27.36 -8.04
CA GLN A 527 -31.18 27.20 -7.52
C GLN A 527 -30.61 28.59 -7.29
N ALA A 528 -30.43 28.95 -6.01
CA ALA A 528 -29.84 30.24 -5.65
C ALA A 528 -28.45 30.34 -6.29
N TRP A 529 -28.36 31.24 -7.25
CA TRP A 529 -27.21 31.54 -8.11
C TRP A 529 -25.93 31.67 -7.26
N ASP A 530 -25.02 30.69 -7.38
CA ASP A 530 -23.78 30.60 -6.60
C ASP A 530 -22.71 31.52 -7.23
N PRO A 531 -22.42 32.71 -6.66
CA PRO A 531 -21.49 33.66 -7.28
C PRO A 531 -20.03 33.20 -7.15
N ALA A 532 -19.78 32.18 -6.32
CA ALA A 532 -18.47 31.57 -6.10
C ALA A 532 -18.29 30.27 -6.90
N ASP A 533 -19.15 30.03 -7.89
CA ASP A 533 -18.89 29.05 -8.94
C ASP A 533 -18.17 29.73 -10.13
N PRO A 534 -16.92 29.36 -10.47
CA PRO A 534 -16.17 30.01 -11.54
C PRO A 534 -16.80 29.78 -12.93
N ALA A 535 -17.63 28.74 -13.10
CA ALA A 535 -18.41 28.57 -14.33
C ALA A 535 -19.61 29.52 -14.41
N VAL A 536 -20.11 30.02 -13.28
CA VAL A 536 -21.13 31.10 -13.25
C VAL A 536 -20.46 32.46 -13.43
N ALA A 537 -19.25 32.65 -12.89
CA ALA A 537 -18.50 33.90 -12.94
C ALA A 537 -18.26 34.41 -14.38
N SER A 538 -18.01 33.53 -15.35
CA SER A 538 -17.82 33.91 -16.77
C SER A 538 -19.09 34.51 -17.41
N TYR A 539 -20.29 34.08 -17.00
CA TYR A 539 -21.56 34.65 -17.49
C TYR A 539 -21.88 36.02 -16.89
N THR A 540 -21.15 36.51 -15.88
CA THR A 540 -21.48 37.77 -15.18
C THR A 540 -21.25 39.05 -16.00
N ASN A 541 -20.48 38.96 -17.10
CA ASN A 541 -20.34 40.05 -18.06
C ASN A 541 -21.44 40.08 -19.14
N ALA A 542 -22.37 39.11 -19.12
CA ALA A 542 -23.53 39.16 -19.98
C ALA A 542 -24.53 40.23 -19.48
N PRO A 543 -25.08 41.09 -20.35
CA PRO A 543 -25.92 42.22 -19.92
C PRO A 543 -27.20 41.77 -19.21
N ALA A 544 -27.86 42.70 -18.50
CA ALA A 544 -28.98 42.43 -17.57
C ALA A 544 -30.27 41.84 -18.20
N ASN A 545 -30.25 41.53 -19.49
CA ASN A 545 -31.27 40.81 -20.24
C ASN A 545 -30.86 39.35 -20.60
N THR A 546 -29.64 38.90 -20.26
CA THR A 546 -29.15 37.54 -20.56
C THR A 546 -29.58 36.52 -19.50
N PHE A 547 -30.89 36.32 -19.41
CA PHE A 547 -31.43 35.14 -18.73
C PHE A 547 -31.24 33.94 -19.67
N VAL A 548 -30.44 32.93 -19.28
CA VAL A 548 -30.22 31.72 -20.09
C VAL A 548 -31.42 30.78 -19.95
N GLY A 549 -32.53 31.21 -20.51
CA GLY A 549 -33.78 30.46 -20.69
C GLY A 549 -34.27 30.69 -22.11
N MET A 550 -34.56 29.62 -22.86
CA MET A 550 -35.16 29.71 -24.20
C MET A 550 -36.65 30.08 -24.09
N ILE A 551 -36.92 31.30 -23.63
CA ILE A 551 -38.26 31.83 -23.43
C ILE A 551 -38.85 32.20 -24.80
N ASN A 552 -39.75 31.37 -25.32
CA ASN A 552 -40.64 31.81 -26.40
C ASN A 552 -41.66 32.81 -25.84
N THR A 553 -41.28 34.09 -25.84
CA THR A 553 -42.24 35.19 -25.91
C THR A 553 -42.40 35.59 -27.37
N ASN A 554 -43.65 35.77 -27.78
CA ASN A 554 -44.03 35.84 -29.20
C ASN A 554 -43.20 36.88 -29.97
N ASN A 555 -42.55 36.45 -31.05
CA ASN A 555 -41.70 37.21 -32.00
C ASN A 555 -40.24 37.56 -31.60
N ALA A 556 -39.59 36.86 -30.65
CA ALA A 556 -38.14 37.02 -30.43
C ALA A 556 -37.34 35.68 -30.47
N SER A 557 -36.79 35.33 -31.64
CA SER A 557 -35.84 34.22 -31.77
C SER A 557 -34.42 34.67 -31.40
N VAL A 558 -34.02 34.48 -30.14
CA VAL A 558 -32.65 34.76 -29.68
C VAL A 558 -31.72 33.63 -30.13
N VAL A 559 -30.66 33.99 -30.86
CA VAL A 559 -29.57 33.08 -31.22
C VAL A 559 -28.57 33.08 -30.07
N VAL A 560 -28.17 31.88 -29.62
CA VAL A 560 -27.06 31.69 -28.68
C VAL A 560 -25.93 31.00 -29.43
N ASP A 561 -24.98 31.78 -29.93
CA ASP A 561 -23.63 31.26 -30.10
C ASP A 561 -23.03 31.11 -28.70
N ALA A 562 -22.59 29.90 -28.37
CA ALA A 562 -21.80 29.61 -27.18
C ALA A 562 -20.39 29.20 -27.63
N PRO A 563 -19.42 30.15 -27.69
CA PRO A 563 -18.03 29.83 -28.00
C PRO A 563 -17.46 28.82 -26.98
N ASP A 564 -17.84 29.01 -25.71
CA ASP A 564 -17.49 28.13 -24.60
C ASP A 564 -18.57 27.05 -24.41
N ARG A 565 -18.37 25.89 -25.06
CA ARG A 565 -19.19 24.68 -24.89
C ARG A 565 -18.95 24.01 -23.52
N ASN A 566 -19.24 24.74 -22.44
CA ASN A 566 -19.03 24.29 -21.07
C ASN A 566 -20.00 23.13 -20.74
N PRO A 567 -19.51 21.93 -20.32
CA PRO A 567 -20.37 20.76 -20.06
C PRO A 567 -21.30 20.87 -18.84
N THR A 568 -21.29 22.02 -18.15
CA THR A 568 -22.07 22.35 -16.95
C THR A 568 -23.57 22.27 -17.15
N ASN A 569 -24.20 21.63 -16.18
CA ASN A 569 -25.62 21.25 -16.12
C ASN A 569 -26.57 22.45 -16.29
N TRP A 570 -27.51 22.36 -17.25
CA TRP A 570 -28.58 23.34 -17.44
C TRP A 570 -29.95 22.71 -17.14
N ASN A 571 -30.75 23.35 -16.29
CA ASN A 571 -32.12 22.92 -16.01
C ASN A 571 -33.06 24.15 -15.84
N PRO A 572 -33.90 24.48 -16.84
CA PRO A 572 -34.62 25.75 -16.91
C PRO A 572 -36.00 25.73 -16.22
N PHE A 573 -36.07 25.39 -14.93
CA PHE A 573 -37.32 25.43 -14.14
C PHE A 573 -37.74 26.85 -13.70
N GLY A 574 -37.97 27.73 -14.68
CA GLY A 574 -38.48 29.09 -14.50
C GLY A 574 -40.01 29.16 -14.28
N TRP A 575 -40.48 30.18 -13.55
CA TRP A 575 -41.78 30.13 -12.86
C TRP A 575 -43.00 30.74 -13.56
N SER A 576 -42.87 31.17 -14.82
CA SER A 576 -43.89 31.96 -15.53
C SER A 576 -44.35 31.36 -16.86
N VAL A 577 -44.09 30.07 -17.11
CA VAL A 577 -44.28 29.40 -18.39
C VAL A 577 -45.37 28.32 -18.30
N PRO A 578 -46.62 28.60 -18.73
CA PRO A 578 -47.68 27.60 -18.78
C PRO A 578 -47.36 26.60 -19.90
N GLU A 579 -47.10 25.35 -19.52
CA GLU A 579 -46.49 24.31 -20.37
C GLU A 579 -45.17 24.76 -21.02
N VAL A 580 -44.03 24.40 -20.40
CA VAL A 580 -42.76 24.34 -21.14
C VAL A 580 -42.83 23.17 -22.12
N ARG A 581 -43.59 23.34 -23.20
CA ARG A 581 -43.39 22.56 -24.41
C ARG A 581 -42.01 22.94 -24.91
N TYR A 582 -41.05 22.03 -24.82
CA TYR A 582 -39.88 22.09 -25.68
C TYR A 582 -40.38 22.09 -27.12
N ALA A 583 -40.42 23.27 -27.72
CA ALA A 583 -40.74 23.46 -29.11
C ALA A 583 -39.54 22.99 -29.92
N PHE A 584 -39.45 21.66 -30.12
CA PHE A 584 -38.82 21.12 -31.32
C PHE A 584 -39.35 21.95 -32.49
N PRO A 585 -38.50 22.61 -33.28
CA PRO A 585 -38.96 23.45 -34.37
C PRO A 585 -39.67 22.55 -35.37
N GLN A 586 -41.01 22.64 -35.41
CA GLN A 586 -41.81 21.93 -36.40
C GLN A 586 -41.54 22.61 -37.75
N ARG A 587 -40.63 22.00 -38.51
CA ARG A 587 -40.05 22.50 -39.78
C ARG A 587 -38.94 23.56 -39.53
N PRO A 588 -38.14 23.97 -40.53
CA PRO A 588 -36.83 23.34 -40.68
C PRO A 588 -35.71 24.38 -40.62
N PHE A 589 -34.90 24.34 -39.57
CA PHE A 589 -33.76 25.26 -39.39
C PHE A 589 -32.43 24.50 -39.40
N ASN A 590 -31.50 25.03 -40.18
CA ASN A 590 -30.30 24.36 -40.70
C ASN A 590 -29.00 24.71 -39.94
N THR A 591 -29.11 25.37 -38.78
CA THR A 591 -27.97 25.86 -37.98
C THR A 591 -27.77 25.06 -36.68
N TRP A 592 -28.85 24.79 -35.94
CA TRP A 592 -28.89 23.84 -34.80
C TRP A 592 -28.59 22.39 -35.19
N ALA A 593 -28.43 22.16 -36.49
CA ALA A 593 -28.11 20.90 -37.15
C ALA A 593 -26.88 20.16 -36.61
N ARG A 594 -25.96 20.79 -35.85
CA ARG A 594 -24.62 20.22 -35.56
C ARG A 594 -24.19 20.21 -34.08
N ALA A 595 -25.10 20.46 -33.15
CA ALA A 595 -24.75 20.55 -31.72
C ALA A 595 -25.05 19.25 -30.98
N ASP A 596 -24.11 18.76 -30.17
CA ASP A 596 -24.32 17.62 -29.28
C ASP A 596 -25.19 17.98 -28.07
N GLN A 597 -26.40 17.42 -28.00
CA GLN A 597 -27.39 17.80 -27.00
C GLN A 597 -27.17 17.18 -25.60
N ALA A 598 -26.12 16.36 -25.41
CA ALA A 598 -25.84 15.74 -24.11
C ALA A 598 -25.45 16.72 -22.97
N PHE A 599 -25.30 18.03 -23.26
CA PHE A 599 -25.22 19.06 -22.22
C PHE A 599 -26.50 19.14 -21.37
N ALA A 600 -27.66 18.76 -21.94
CA ALA A 600 -28.96 18.84 -21.28
C ALA A 600 -29.17 17.76 -20.19
N VAL A 601 -28.31 16.74 -20.14
CA VAL A 601 -28.30 15.74 -19.07
C VAL A 601 -27.19 16.08 -18.08
N ALA A 602 -27.55 16.14 -16.80
CA ALA A 602 -26.61 16.41 -15.72
C ALA A 602 -25.79 15.17 -15.33
N ALA A 603 -24.69 15.40 -14.62
CA ALA A 603 -24.12 14.37 -13.74
C ALA A 603 -24.94 14.29 -12.44
N PRO A 604 -25.06 13.11 -11.79
CA PRO A 604 -25.82 13.00 -10.56
C PRO A 604 -25.25 13.83 -9.41
N GLY A 605 -26.14 14.40 -8.58
CA GLY A 605 -25.79 15.19 -7.40
C GLY A 605 -25.49 16.66 -7.67
N ARG A 606 -25.37 17.06 -8.94
CA ARG A 606 -25.09 18.45 -9.33
C ARG A 606 -26.26 19.37 -8.98
N MET A 607 -27.50 18.86 -9.06
CA MET A 607 -28.70 19.62 -8.74
C MET A 607 -28.94 19.65 -7.22
N THR A 608 -28.16 20.43 -6.48
CA THR A 608 -28.19 20.42 -5.00
C THR A 608 -29.53 20.82 -4.35
N ARG A 609 -30.47 21.43 -5.10
CA ARG A 609 -31.86 21.64 -4.67
C ARG A 609 -32.86 20.59 -5.19
N ASP A 610 -32.49 19.72 -6.13
CA ASP A 610 -33.27 18.51 -6.46
C ASP A 610 -32.90 17.40 -5.48
N ARG A 611 -33.11 17.66 -4.19
CA ARG A 611 -32.78 16.72 -3.11
C ARG A 611 -33.89 16.65 -2.08
N ASN A 612 -34.34 15.43 -1.78
CA ASN A 612 -35.07 15.18 -0.53
C ASN A 612 -34.02 15.08 0.60
N ALA A 613 -33.97 16.10 1.46
CA ALA A 613 -32.92 16.21 2.46
C ALA A 613 -33.20 15.31 3.68
N THR A 614 -32.28 14.39 3.97
CA THR A 614 -32.41 13.40 5.05
C THR A 614 -31.59 13.71 6.30
N GLY A 615 -30.90 14.86 6.33
CA GLY A 615 -29.96 15.21 7.40
C GLY A 615 -29.51 16.67 7.33
N ALA A 616 -28.54 17.02 8.18
CA ALA A 616 -28.03 18.38 8.32
C ALA A 616 -26.85 18.71 7.38
N GLY A 617 -26.24 17.69 6.75
CA GLY A 617 -25.11 17.82 5.85
C GLY A 617 -25.50 18.29 4.45
N ALA A 618 -24.54 18.93 3.77
CA ALA A 618 -24.73 19.52 2.44
C ALA A 618 -25.03 18.48 1.33
N LEU A 619 -24.78 17.19 1.56
CA LEU A 619 -25.05 16.08 0.63
C LEU A 619 -25.98 15.00 1.22
N ASP A 620 -26.68 15.29 2.31
CA ASP A 620 -27.55 14.32 3.00
C ASP A 620 -28.91 14.24 2.27
N GLY A 621 -29.07 13.24 1.42
CA GLY A 621 -30.34 12.93 0.74
C GLY A 621 -30.20 12.20 -0.59
N TRP A 622 -31.33 11.91 -1.21
CA TRP A 622 -31.42 11.41 -2.59
C TRP A 622 -31.52 12.58 -3.57
N PHE A 623 -30.70 12.55 -4.62
CA PHE A 623 -30.60 13.59 -5.64
C PHE A 623 -31.29 13.20 -6.94
N ASP A 624 -31.69 14.21 -7.71
CA ASP A 624 -32.20 14.09 -9.08
C ASP A 624 -33.44 13.16 -9.13
N VAL A 625 -34.31 13.24 -8.11
CA VAL A 625 -35.47 12.34 -7.94
C VAL A 625 -36.73 12.92 -8.61
N ALA A 626 -36.77 14.25 -8.82
CA ALA A 626 -37.85 14.94 -9.52
C ALA A 626 -37.44 15.56 -10.88
N GLY A 627 -36.16 15.40 -11.26
CA GLY A 627 -35.54 16.08 -12.38
C GLY A 627 -34.40 15.26 -13.00
N ASN A 628 -33.66 15.90 -13.90
CA ASN A 628 -32.70 15.25 -14.82
C ASN A 628 -33.36 14.23 -15.77
N LEU A 629 -33.69 13.01 -15.31
CA LEU A 629 -34.35 11.98 -16.11
C LEU A 629 -35.58 11.38 -15.41
N MET A 630 -36.52 10.88 -16.20
CA MET A 630 -37.62 10.05 -15.71
C MET A 630 -37.09 8.65 -15.34
N GLU A 631 -37.34 8.17 -14.13
CA GLU A 631 -36.80 6.91 -13.64
C GLU A 631 -37.78 5.77 -13.84
N VAL A 632 -37.42 4.77 -14.68
CA VAL A 632 -38.25 3.58 -14.88
C VAL A 632 -38.09 2.59 -13.72
N THR A 633 -39.21 2.03 -13.25
CA THR A 633 -39.26 1.22 -12.02
C THR A 633 -39.34 -0.29 -12.29
N GLY A 634 -39.25 -1.09 -11.23
CA GLY A 634 -39.47 -2.54 -11.25
C GLY A 634 -40.96 -2.96 -11.33
N ASP A 635 -41.91 -2.02 -11.29
CA ASP A 635 -43.36 -2.31 -11.27
C ASP A 635 -43.88 -2.77 -12.63
N TYR A 636 -43.78 -4.07 -12.90
CA TYR A 636 -44.39 -4.69 -14.08
C TYR A 636 -45.92 -4.64 -14.01
N ILE A 637 -46.52 -4.07 -15.06
CA ILE A 637 -47.95 -4.08 -15.32
C ILE A 637 -48.23 -5.15 -16.38
N ALA A 638 -48.90 -6.21 -15.96
CA ALA A 638 -49.31 -7.33 -16.83
C ALA A 638 -50.48 -6.97 -17.78
N ALA A 639 -51.14 -5.83 -17.56
CA ALA A 639 -52.15 -5.31 -18.47
C ALA A 639 -51.47 -4.77 -19.75
N VAL A 640 -51.43 -5.61 -20.78
CA VAL A 640 -51.36 -5.15 -22.17
C VAL A 640 -52.56 -4.23 -22.43
N ASP A 641 -52.33 -3.11 -23.14
CA ASP A 641 -53.44 -2.40 -23.78
C ASP A 641 -54.03 -3.31 -24.86
N ASP A 642 -55.33 -3.23 -25.08
CA ASP A 642 -55.98 -4.01 -26.13
C ASP A 642 -55.80 -3.34 -27.52
N ALA A 643 -56.80 -3.47 -28.41
CA ALA A 643 -56.78 -4.43 -29.52
C ALA A 643 -55.79 -4.14 -30.68
N ASN A 644 -54.92 -3.16 -30.48
CA ASN A 644 -54.14 -2.43 -31.46
C ASN A 644 -52.68 -2.17 -30.98
N HIS A 645 -52.33 -2.35 -29.68
CA HIS A 645 -51.07 -1.83 -29.12
C HIS A 645 -50.17 -2.85 -28.38
N ASN A 646 -49.68 -3.84 -29.13
CA ASN A 646 -48.39 -4.55 -28.94
C ASN A 646 -48.14 -5.29 -27.59
N SER A 647 -47.92 -6.61 -27.66
CA SER A 647 -47.99 -7.55 -26.52
C SER A 647 -46.79 -7.53 -25.53
N PHE A 648 -46.16 -6.38 -25.30
CA PHE A 648 -45.05 -6.23 -24.35
C PHE A 648 -45.53 -5.82 -22.95
N PRO A 649 -44.92 -6.33 -21.87
CA PRO A 649 -45.17 -5.83 -20.52
C PRO A 649 -44.92 -4.33 -20.41
N ARG A 650 -45.71 -3.66 -19.58
CA ARG A 650 -45.55 -2.24 -19.26
C ARG A 650 -44.86 -2.07 -17.91
N VAL A 651 -44.19 -0.94 -17.73
CA VAL A 651 -43.50 -0.52 -16.50
C VAL A 651 -43.91 0.91 -16.16
N ARG A 652 -43.85 1.25 -14.87
CA ARG A 652 -44.10 2.63 -14.40
C ARG A 652 -42.81 3.46 -14.44
N TRP A 653 -42.97 4.77 -14.28
CA TRP A 653 -41.86 5.68 -13.96
C TRP A 653 -42.24 6.68 -12.87
N VAL A 654 -41.22 7.31 -12.30
CA VAL A 654 -41.25 8.38 -11.29
C VAL A 654 -40.29 9.48 -11.74
N GLY A 655 -40.43 10.69 -11.20
CA GLY A 655 -39.51 11.79 -11.46
C GLY A 655 -39.97 12.65 -12.63
N GLY A 656 -39.02 13.39 -13.19
CA GLY A 656 -39.25 14.25 -14.34
C GLY A 656 -37.95 14.53 -15.07
N SER A 657 -38.04 15.00 -16.31
CA SER A 657 -36.84 15.23 -17.13
C SER A 657 -36.41 16.69 -17.19
N PHE A 658 -35.20 16.93 -17.71
CA PHE A 658 -34.72 18.24 -18.17
C PHE A 658 -35.63 18.93 -19.22
N GLU A 659 -36.55 18.18 -19.85
CA GLU A 659 -37.62 18.74 -20.71
C GLU A 659 -38.86 19.19 -19.93
N GLY A 660 -38.87 19.10 -18.60
CA GLY A 660 -40.04 19.42 -17.76
C GLY A 660 -41.16 18.39 -17.82
N HIS A 661 -40.89 17.14 -18.25
CA HIS A 661 -41.88 16.07 -18.24
C HIS A 661 -42.31 15.74 -16.80
N GLY A 662 -43.42 16.30 -16.34
CA GLY A 662 -44.08 15.86 -15.10
C GLY A 662 -43.20 15.88 -13.86
N ILE A 663 -42.55 17.01 -13.55
CA ILE A 663 -41.74 17.27 -12.32
C ILE A 663 -42.44 16.89 -10.98
N ASN A 664 -43.75 16.64 -10.99
CA ASN A 664 -44.55 16.17 -9.86
C ASN A 664 -45.13 14.75 -10.05
N ASN A 665 -44.63 13.97 -11.01
CA ASN A 665 -45.13 12.64 -11.34
C ASN A 665 -44.51 11.56 -10.44
N ARG A 666 -45.39 10.88 -9.69
CA ARG A 666 -45.05 9.75 -8.82
C ARG A 666 -45.80 8.47 -9.16
N GLY A 667 -46.57 8.46 -10.26
CA GLY A 667 -47.70 7.54 -10.42
C GLY A 667 -48.24 7.32 -11.82
N GLY A 668 -48.28 8.36 -12.66
CA GLY A 668 -49.37 8.57 -13.62
C GLY A 668 -49.18 8.06 -15.04
N TYR A 669 -48.02 7.49 -15.41
CA TYR A 669 -47.75 7.06 -16.77
C TYR A 669 -46.98 5.74 -16.83
N ASN A 670 -47.28 4.97 -17.88
CA ASN A 670 -46.67 3.68 -18.17
C ASN A 670 -45.92 3.76 -19.50
N LEU A 671 -44.82 3.02 -19.63
CA LEU A 671 -44.08 2.79 -20.86
C LEU A 671 -43.98 1.29 -21.11
N SER A 672 -43.74 0.83 -22.34
CA SER A 672 -43.31 -0.57 -22.54
C SER A 672 -41.95 -0.80 -21.88
N VAL A 673 -41.72 -1.99 -21.33
CA VAL A 673 -40.42 -2.41 -20.74
C VAL A 673 -39.23 -2.29 -21.72
N LEU A 674 -39.49 -2.39 -23.03
CA LEU A 674 -38.48 -2.22 -24.07
C LEU A 674 -38.46 -0.81 -24.68
N THR A 675 -39.27 0.13 -24.17
CA THR A 675 -39.18 1.54 -24.57
C THR A 675 -37.79 2.06 -24.28
N LYS A 676 -37.21 2.78 -25.23
CA LYS A 676 -35.91 3.44 -25.16
C LYS A 676 -36.08 4.91 -25.54
N TYR A 677 -36.21 5.73 -24.50
CA TYR A 677 -36.49 7.16 -24.60
C TYR A 677 -35.30 7.99 -24.11
N GLY A 678 -35.03 9.14 -24.73
CA GLY A 678 -33.85 9.94 -24.37
C GLY A 678 -33.97 10.70 -23.05
N LYS A 679 -35.16 10.73 -22.46
CA LYS A 679 -35.43 11.45 -21.22
C LYS A 679 -35.77 10.51 -20.07
N GLN A 680 -35.44 9.22 -20.22
CA GLN A 680 -35.58 8.21 -19.19
C GLN A 680 -34.21 7.63 -18.79
N GLY A 681 -34.06 7.30 -17.52
CA GLY A 681 -32.91 6.64 -16.91
C GLY A 681 -33.40 5.82 -15.71
N GLY A 682 -32.61 5.79 -14.63
CA GLY A 682 -33.03 5.21 -13.35
C GLY A 682 -31.88 4.96 -12.39
N ARG A 683 -32.22 4.59 -11.16
CA ARG A 683 -31.30 4.15 -10.09
C ARG A 683 -31.59 2.73 -9.62
N CYS A 684 -30.78 2.21 -8.69
CA CYS A 684 -30.99 0.90 -8.07
C CYS A 684 -31.52 1.02 -6.62
N ALA A 685 -32.16 -0.05 -6.15
CA ALA A 685 -32.44 -0.35 -4.77
C ALA A 685 -31.68 -1.62 -4.34
N ARG A 686 -31.19 -1.64 -3.09
CA ARG A 686 -30.31 -2.68 -2.52
C ARG A 686 -30.93 -3.22 -1.22
N PRO A 687 -30.73 -4.50 -0.87
CA PRO A 687 -31.14 -5.01 0.43
C PRO A 687 -30.48 -4.23 1.57
N MET A 688 -31.07 -4.30 2.77
CA MET A 688 -30.37 -3.92 3.99
C MET A 688 -29.24 -4.93 4.28
N PRO A 689 -28.13 -4.51 4.92
CA PRO A 689 -27.05 -5.40 5.36
C PRO A 689 -27.50 -6.44 6.40
#